data_AF-A0A9X2XTM4-F1
#
_entry.id   AF-A0A9X2XTM4-F1
#
_cell.length_a   1.000
_cell.length_b   1.000
_cell.length_c   1.000
_cell.angle_alpha   90.00
_cell.angle_beta   90.00
_cell.angle_gamma   90.00
#
_symmetry.space_group_name_H-M   'P 1'
#
loop_
_entity.id
_entity.type
_entity.pdbx_description
1 polymer ?
#
loop_
_entity_poly.entity_id
_entity_poly.type
_entity_poly.pdbx_seq_one_letter_code
_entity_poly.pdbx_strand_id
1 'polypeptide(L)'
;MKHHIASVIKKVGLSFLVNFVLCLMSSAQLHVPYLGQIQWVNGYSKEIKGENISYFSAYPDYATTALLTRCTDGNKIIEWETAPVPKNIKGKYVYFSWVAAHSSGTSKGKRNFDLYVNDNKLLTFTTLPDHQMPDWTVATPDSSRLVFQQTKRDAANDAHGLAFLRLPVSSVKPGLPVKIKVVGQAQNSNDWYMTFKFSFEEKVDVNPMPFILKNGKQPVVFTALHFGKDQQVRVQVNRKETFAFVLKNGVNSFDIPVNAVQKDDSVLIHVAANNVILVDKYIQLKPVTYRVLNFIHHSHTDIGYSHLQPEVLQIHIKNIDDALRMIEKTKNLPTEAKFKWNIESIWAVENYLKQASATQKEKFIKAVKEGSICLSGLYANILTGISEPEEVFHYTDYANQLRKEFGFKIESAMISDIPGYAWSTVTGLVNGGIKYFSSGPNFMGENHPYLGDRVGYFVKTWGDKPVWWTSPSGEEKILFWTAGKGYSSWHGTPVGGIFDRGPKKIAAYLNELAAKNYPYEMVQWRYNVVSDNGPIDTAISDFVDQWNKKYASPKIVLNTTDKLFEEFEQKYGSSIPVVKGDITPYWEDGAVSTAYEEGKNRSNSLRLQQLTTLYSILDPKKYNASAFYEAWKNILLFHEHTWGAHNSITQPDIPFVTEQWRIKKQFMLDADEEINSLENSLLQQVTNPKSKRIAVINTASWMRNEPVFIPATVNGKSVKDATGKKQPLQKLTDGSYVFMAERVPALGTAIYTITDEEVKANQTNFMLTDSSVSNGKISLQWDKKNGSIIKLADNGAFNYAGSYQNQGLNSYWYVPGLNPSEAETNSQVQVKVLEKGPVVLTIALISEAPGVNRLERRISIFGGSNNVLVYNIVDKKAIRQKEAVHFGFPFNTSLSKVSLDAGYGSMQYLSDQLPGSNMDYLYGRRWLDISNTDRGLQWMLLEAPLVEPNNMIDERQTINQSHKEWKVEGKPATTWFSYIMNNYWHTNYKADQDGISSYRYILKPHGDFSYSENEKAGTGFTQPLLALPVKENALFFDGLFELTNTHIVVTSVTPQDDGGFMIRLYNPENTAGQTGFTWKKMKPSYLMNMKTGNKVQKSENITLAGMGVMEIKIVQ
;
A
#
# COMPACT_ATOMS: atom_id res chain seq x y z
N MET A 1 -9.89 -38.03 23.92
CA MET A 1 -8.81 -37.09 24.33
C MET A 1 -9.41 -35.74 24.71
N LYS A 2 -10.05 -35.69 25.87
CA LYS A 2 -10.43 -34.50 26.63
C LYS A 2 -9.84 -34.80 28.02
N HIS A 3 -9.14 -33.83 28.63
CA HIS A 3 -8.27 -33.95 29.84
C HIS A 3 -6.76 -34.03 29.61
N HIS A 4 -6.15 -33.00 29.00
CA HIS A 4 -4.75 -32.65 29.33
C HIS A 4 -4.33 -31.18 29.11
N ILE A 5 -5.27 -30.23 29.07
CA ILE A 5 -4.95 -28.79 28.92
C ILE A 5 -5.48 -28.03 30.15
N ALA A 6 -4.86 -28.26 31.31
CA ALA A 6 -5.19 -27.52 32.54
C ALA A 6 -4.00 -27.26 33.49
N SER A 7 -2.74 -27.50 33.10
CA SER A 7 -1.60 -27.35 34.04
C SER A 7 -0.36 -26.59 33.56
N VAL A 8 -0.39 -25.86 32.42
CA VAL A 8 0.81 -25.14 31.92
C VAL A 8 0.60 -23.62 31.72
N ILE A 9 -0.48 -23.04 32.26
CA ILE A 9 -0.68 -21.57 32.27
C ILE A 9 -0.71 -21.08 33.72
N LYS A 10 0.42 -21.16 34.42
CA LYS A 10 0.68 -20.46 35.69
C LYS A 10 2.19 -20.28 35.86
N LYS A 11 2.82 -19.47 35.00
CA LYS A 11 4.16 -18.88 35.20
C LYS A 11 4.50 -17.88 34.09
N VAL A 12 3.68 -16.83 33.96
CA VAL A 12 4.12 -15.57 33.37
C VAL A 12 3.71 -14.51 34.37
N GLY A 13 4.70 -13.89 35.01
CA GLY A 13 4.50 -12.92 36.07
C GLY A 13 3.73 -11.71 35.54
N LEU A 14 2.49 -11.56 35.97
CA LEU A 14 1.80 -10.28 36.01
C LEU A 14 2.64 -9.37 36.91
N SER A 15 3.40 -8.46 36.31
CA SER A 15 4.01 -7.35 37.04
C SER A 15 2.88 -6.43 37.48
N PHE A 16 2.44 -6.61 38.73
CA PHE A 16 1.51 -5.68 39.37
C PHE A 16 2.17 -4.31 39.45
N LEU A 17 1.68 -3.36 38.65
CA LEU A 17 1.90 -1.93 38.84
C LEU A 17 1.20 -1.52 40.14
N VAL A 18 1.90 -1.62 41.27
CA VAL A 18 1.43 -1.07 42.54
C VAL A 18 1.72 0.44 42.52
N ASN A 19 0.79 1.20 41.95
CA ASN A 19 0.69 2.65 42.14
C ASN A 19 0.34 2.91 43.61
N PHE A 20 1.30 3.42 44.39
CA PHE A 20 1.02 3.97 45.71
C PHE A 20 0.65 5.44 45.51
N VAL A 21 -0.63 5.77 45.65
CA VAL A 21 -1.11 7.15 45.69
C VAL A 21 -0.97 7.64 47.12
N LEU A 22 0.04 8.47 47.38
CA LEU A 22 0.06 9.29 48.59
C LEU A 22 -0.79 10.53 48.30
N CYS A 23 -2.08 10.49 48.66
CA CYS A 23 -2.96 11.65 48.63
C CYS A 23 -2.53 12.67 49.69
N LEU A 24 -1.56 13.51 49.37
CA LEU A 24 -1.42 14.82 50.02
C LEU A 24 -2.43 15.75 49.34
N MET A 25 -3.47 16.19 50.07
CA MET A 25 -4.34 17.25 49.57
C MET A 25 -3.49 18.51 49.33
N SER A 26 -3.23 18.81 48.07
CA SER A 26 -2.39 19.93 47.66
C SER A 26 -3.10 21.25 47.96
N SER A 27 -2.57 22.01 48.90
CA SER A 27 -2.92 23.42 49.11
C SER A 27 -1.86 24.27 48.41
N ALA A 28 -1.81 24.22 47.07
CA ALA A 28 -0.76 24.87 46.30
C ALA A 28 -1.02 26.38 46.19
N GLN A 29 -0.04 27.21 46.55
CA GLN A 29 -0.08 28.66 46.34
C GLN A 29 0.54 28.98 44.98
N LEU A 30 -0.27 29.33 43.99
CA LEU A 30 0.19 29.65 42.62
C LEU A 30 -0.15 31.11 42.28
N HIS A 31 0.74 31.79 41.56
CA HIS A 31 0.39 33.06 40.93
C HIS A 31 -0.42 32.77 39.66
N VAL A 32 -1.69 33.16 39.68
CA VAL A 32 -2.64 32.95 38.57
C VAL A 32 -2.99 34.30 37.94
N PRO A 33 -2.96 34.42 36.60
CA PRO A 33 -3.41 35.63 35.91
C PRO A 33 -4.78 36.10 36.42
N TYR A 34 -4.93 37.40 36.66
CA TYR A 34 -6.16 38.05 37.18
C TYR A 34 -6.59 37.68 38.61
N LEU A 35 -6.05 36.61 39.22
CA LEU A 35 -6.38 36.16 40.57
C LEU A 35 -5.25 36.38 41.59
N GLY A 36 -4.02 36.62 41.12
CA GLY A 36 -2.86 36.81 41.99
C GLY A 36 -2.42 35.50 42.64
N GLN A 37 -1.81 35.57 43.82
CA GLN A 37 -1.43 34.36 44.57
C GLN A 37 -2.63 33.76 45.28
N ILE A 38 -3.07 32.58 44.82
CA ILE A 38 -4.24 31.89 45.38
C ILE A 38 -3.89 30.49 45.87
N GLN A 39 -4.59 30.05 46.91
CA GLN A 39 -4.72 28.63 47.24
C GLN A 39 -6.01 28.12 46.61
N TRP A 40 -5.92 27.01 45.90
CA TRP A 40 -7.06 26.42 45.20
C TRP A 40 -7.26 24.96 45.61
N VAL A 41 -8.47 24.47 45.31
CA VAL A 41 -8.97 23.13 45.59
C VAL A 41 -9.12 22.40 44.27
N ASN A 42 -8.89 21.09 44.26
CA ASN A 42 -9.04 20.31 43.05
C ASN A 42 -10.45 20.47 42.44
N GLY A 43 -10.50 20.95 41.22
CA GLY A 43 -11.70 21.34 40.51
C GLY A 43 -12.34 20.21 39.72
N TYR A 44 -11.68 19.05 39.61
CA TYR A 44 -12.27 17.83 39.07
C TYR A 44 -11.99 16.65 40.00
N SER A 45 -13.03 16.01 40.52
CA SER A 45 -12.92 14.83 41.39
C SER A 45 -13.73 13.64 40.89
N LYS A 46 -14.92 13.87 40.35
CA LYS A 46 -15.84 12.79 39.95
C LYS A 46 -16.69 13.18 38.75
N GLU A 47 -16.74 12.32 37.74
CA GLU A 47 -17.67 12.47 36.61
C GLU A 47 -19.12 12.30 37.06
N ILE A 48 -20.01 13.15 36.54
CA ILE A 48 -21.47 12.96 36.63
C ILE A 48 -22.04 12.60 35.27
N LYS A 49 -21.70 13.35 34.22
CA LYS A 49 -22.27 13.19 32.86
C LYS A 49 -21.36 13.79 31.80
N GLY A 50 -21.23 13.16 30.63
CA GLY A 50 -20.55 13.74 29.47
C GLY A 50 -20.04 12.68 28.50
N GLU A 51 -19.64 13.12 27.30
CA GLU A 51 -18.96 12.27 26.32
C GLU A 51 -17.49 12.10 26.74
N ASN A 52 -17.06 10.87 27.02
CA ASN A 52 -15.67 10.55 27.33
C ASN A 52 -14.88 10.34 26.03
N ILE A 53 -13.69 10.93 25.98
CA ILE A 53 -12.76 10.76 24.86
C ILE A 53 -11.33 10.70 25.39
N SER A 54 -10.50 9.84 24.78
CA SER A 54 -9.06 9.85 25.06
C SER A 54 -8.41 10.98 24.28
N TYR A 55 -7.74 11.89 24.99
CA TYR A 55 -7.14 13.08 24.40
C TYR A 55 -5.92 13.53 25.21
N PHE A 56 -4.97 14.19 24.55
CA PHE A 56 -3.80 14.78 25.19
C PHE A 56 -4.20 16.07 25.93
N SER A 57 -3.51 16.40 27.02
CA SER A 57 -3.74 17.62 27.80
C SER A 57 -2.43 18.36 28.10
N ALA A 58 -2.49 19.43 28.90
CA ALA A 58 -1.31 20.04 29.49
C ALA A 58 -0.38 19.04 30.24
N TYR A 59 -0.93 17.92 30.72
CA TYR A 59 -0.26 16.82 31.42
C TYR A 59 -0.44 15.49 30.66
N PRO A 60 0.24 15.31 29.50
CA PRO A 60 0.06 14.21 28.55
C PRO A 60 -0.07 12.82 29.14
N ASP A 61 0.73 12.52 30.17
CA ASP A 61 0.89 11.16 30.70
C ASP A 61 0.00 10.90 31.92
N TYR A 62 -0.66 11.93 32.43
CA TYR A 62 -1.41 11.90 33.68
C TYR A 62 -2.89 12.26 33.50
N ALA A 63 -3.22 13.08 32.49
CA ALA A 63 -4.56 13.52 32.17
C ALA A 63 -4.90 13.21 30.71
N THR A 64 -5.24 11.93 30.45
CA THR A 64 -5.42 11.33 29.10
C THR A 64 -6.88 11.10 28.69
N THR A 65 -7.82 11.41 29.57
CA THR A 65 -9.27 11.24 29.33
C THR A 65 -9.98 12.52 29.65
N ALA A 66 -10.88 12.97 28.77
CA ALA A 66 -11.61 14.21 28.90
C ALA A 66 -13.11 14.03 28.73
N LEU A 67 -13.86 14.95 29.32
CA LEU A 67 -15.28 15.18 29.03
C LEU A 67 -15.38 16.29 27.98
N LEU A 68 -16.09 16.00 26.89
CA LEU A 68 -16.20 16.87 25.72
C LEU A 68 -17.60 17.50 25.60
N THR A 69 -17.66 18.82 25.40
CA THR A 69 -18.85 19.55 24.93
C THR A 69 -18.55 20.29 23.63
N ARG A 70 -19.57 20.48 22.78
CA ARG A 70 -19.46 21.17 21.49
C ARG A 70 -20.59 22.19 21.31
N CYS A 71 -20.34 23.20 20.49
CA CYS A 71 -21.33 24.21 20.12
C CYS A 71 -22.26 23.75 18.97
N THR A 72 -22.70 22.48 18.98
CA THR A 72 -23.53 21.90 17.93
C THR A 72 -24.98 22.38 18.03
N ASP A 73 -25.75 21.78 18.91
CA ASP A 73 -27.21 21.89 19.01
C ASP A 73 -27.66 22.35 20.40
N GLY A 74 -26.72 22.67 21.30
CA GLY A 74 -27.02 23.07 22.67
C GLY A 74 -27.24 21.92 23.65
N ASN A 75 -27.20 20.66 23.20
CA ASN A 75 -27.56 19.50 24.02
C ASN A 75 -26.35 18.72 24.57
N LYS A 76 -25.14 19.00 24.08
CA LYS A 76 -23.91 18.34 24.55
C LYS A 76 -23.46 18.91 25.89
N ILE A 77 -23.80 18.22 26.98
CA ILE A 77 -23.52 18.63 28.36
C ILE A 77 -22.34 17.83 28.93
N ILE A 78 -21.45 18.53 29.63
CA ILE A 78 -20.46 17.91 30.53
C ILE A 78 -20.69 18.36 31.97
N GLU A 79 -20.58 17.45 32.92
CA GLU A 79 -20.90 17.67 34.32
C GLU A 79 -20.03 16.81 35.23
N TRP A 80 -19.52 17.42 36.30
CA TRP A 80 -18.62 16.77 37.25
C TRP A 80 -18.68 17.44 38.63
N GLU A 81 -18.14 16.77 39.63
CA GLU A 81 -17.95 17.29 40.98
C GLU A 81 -16.50 17.71 41.18
N THR A 82 -16.30 18.84 41.85
CA THR A 82 -15.02 19.26 42.44
C THR A 82 -14.68 18.41 43.67
N ALA A 83 -13.47 18.54 44.21
CA ALA A 83 -13.20 18.05 45.57
C ALA A 83 -14.01 18.86 46.62
N PRO A 84 -14.30 18.29 47.80
CA PRO A 84 -15.07 18.99 48.83
C PRO A 84 -14.49 20.35 49.19
N VAL A 85 -15.36 21.36 49.33
CA VAL A 85 -15.00 22.69 49.81
C VAL A 85 -14.32 22.56 51.19
N PRO A 86 -13.19 23.24 51.46
CA PRO A 86 -12.51 23.14 52.74
C PRO A 86 -13.45 23.48 53.90
N LYS A 87 -13.43 22.68 54.97
CA LYS A 87 -14.26 22.95 56.17
C LYS A 87 -13.91 24.29 56.84
N ASN A 88 -12.65 24.70 56.73
CA ASN A 88 -12.13 25.94 57.29
C ASN A 88 -11.63 26.86 56.16
N ILE A 89 -12.46 27.82 55.74
CA ILE A 89 -12.13 28.75 54.66
C ILE A 89 -11.53 30.03 55.25
N LYS A 90 -10.30 30.35 54.88
CA LYS A 90 -9.65 31.62 55.24
C LYS A 90 -9.79 32.61 54.07
N GLY A 91 -10.65 33.61 54.21
CA GLY A 91 -10.88 34.65 53.20
C GLY A 91 -12.30 34.70 52.64
N LYS A 92 -12.53 35.58 51.66
CA LYS A 92 -13.87 35.84 51.06
C LYS A 92 -14.26 34.86 49.94
N TYR A 93 -13.31 34.06 49.45
CA TYR A 93 -13.49 33.24 48.26
C TYR A 93 -12.89 31.84 48.41
N VAL A 94 -13.44 30.90 47.67
CA VAL A 94 -12.87 29.57 47.41
C VAL A 94 -12.47 29.52 45.93
N TYR A 95 -11.34 28.89 45.65
CA TYR A 95 -10.83 28.75 44.28
C TYR A 95 -10.76 27.28 43.91
N PHE A 96 -11.19 26.93 42.72
CA PHE A 96 -11.08 25.59 42.15
C PHE A 96 -10.20 25.62 40.91
N SER A 97 -9.40 24.58 40.66
CA SER A 97 -8.64 24.45 39.41
C SER A 97 -8.80 23.08 38.78
N TRP A 98 -8.92 23.03 37.46
CA TRP A 98 -8.94 21.79 36.68
C TRP A 98 -8.21 21.99 35.35
N VAL A 99 -7.80 20.88 34.73
CA VAL A 99 -7.17 20.89 33.42
C VAL A 99 -8.26 21.03 32.36
N ALA A 100 -8.09 21.99 31.46
CA ALA A 100 -9.06 22.29 30.42
C ALA A 100 -8.39 22.53 29.07
N ALA A 101 -9.14 22.32 27.99
CA ALA A 101 -8.73 22.65 26.64
C ALA A 101 -9.90 23.14 25.81
N HIS A 102 -9.63 23.89 24.75
CA HIS A 102 -10.66 24.31 23.82
C HIS A 102 -10.11 24.57 22.41
N SER A 103 -11.00 24.46 21.42
CA SER A 103 -10.71 24.86 20.06
C SER A 103 -10.35 26.36 20.01
N SER A 104 -9.20 26.67 19.44
CA SER A 104 -8.73 28.04 19.16
C SER A 104 -7.99 28.11 17.84
N GLY A 105 -7.13 27.15 17.48
CA GLY A 105 -6.51 27.08 16.16
C GLY A 105 -7.42 26.44 15.11
N THR A 106 -8.25 25.47 15.51
CA THR A 106 -9.23 24.83 14.62
C THR A 106 -10.54 25.62 14.51
N SER A 107 -10.76 26.56 15.44
CA SER A 107 -11.98 27.34 15.48
C SER A 107 -12.01 28.40 14.38
N LYS A 108 -13.16 28.53 13.70
CA LYS A 108 -13.40 29.54 12.65
C LYS A 108 -14.16 30.78 13.15
N GLY A 109 -14.41 30.91 14.45
CA GLY A 109 -15.16 32.05 14.99
C GLY A 109 -15.39 31.98 16.49
N LYS A 110 -16.09 32.99 17.05
CA LYS A 110 -16.38 33.05 18.49
C LYS A 110 -17.36 31.94 18.90
N ARG A 111 -17.09 31.27 20.02
CA ARG A 111 -17.93 30.16 20.54
C ARG A 111 -18.22 30.32 22.00
N ASN A 112 -19.48 30.16 22.37
CA ASN A 112 -19.99 30.46 23.70
C ASN A 112 -20.32 29.17 24.45
N PHE A 113 -19.91 29.13 25.71
CA PHE A 113 -20.13 28.03 26.62
C PHE A 113 -20.74 28.54 27.92
N ASP A 114 -21.84 27.94 28.34
CA ASP A 114 -22.53 28.30 29.57
C ASP A 114 -21.98 27.46 30.73
N LEU A 115 -21.45 28.13 31.76
CA LEU A 115 -20.96 27.52 33.00
C LEU A 115 -22.05 27.60 34.07
N TYR A 116 -22.34 26.46 34.69
CA TYR A 116 -23.29 26.31 35.79
C TYR A 116 -22.57 25.83 37.04
N VAL A 117 -23.00 26.34 38.19
CA VAL A 117 -22.55 25.92 39.52
C VAL A 117 -23.77 25.53 40.35
N ASN A 118 -23.79 24.29 40.85
CA ASN A 118 -24.93 23.72 41.57
C ASN A 118 -26.25 23.93 40.84
N ASP A 119 -26.25 23.62 39.53
CA ASP A 119 -27.37 23.75 38.59
C ASP A 119 -27.86 25.17 38.28
N ASN A 120 -27.25 26.22 38.85
CA ASN A 120 -27.53 27.61 38.51
C ASN A 120 -26.53 28.12 37.47
N LYS A 121 -27.00 28.78 36.40
CA LYS A 121 -26.13 29.39 35.39
C LYS A 121 -25.33 30.51 36.06
N LEU A 122 -24.01 30.39 36.05
CA LEU A 122 -23.10 31.35 36.66
C LEU A 122 -22.70 32.43 35.64
N LEU A 123 -22.16 32.01 34.49
CA LEU A 123 -21.68 32.89 33.43
C LEU A 123 -21.64 32.17 32.08
N THR A 124 -21.46 32.96 31.02
CA THR A 124 -21.10 32.45 29.69
C THR A 124 -19.67 32.88 29.40
N PHE A 125 -18.80 31.95 28.98
CA PHE A 125 -17.45 32.28 28.50
C PHE A 125 -17.32 32.02 27.00
N THR A 126 -16.42 32.77 26.36
CA THR A 126 -16.25 32.75 24.90
C THR A 126 -14.83 32.33 24.55
N THR A 127 -14.69 31.32 23.69
CA THR A 127 -13.41 30.97 23.06
C THR A 127 -13.28 31.70 21.72
N LEU A 128 -12.06 32.08 21.36
CA LEU A 128 -11.75 32.88 20.17
C LEU A 128 -10.84 32.10 19.20
N PRO A 129 -10.99 32.32 17.88
CA PRO A 129 -10.11 31.72 16.88
C PRO A 129 -8.71 32.33 16.92
N ASP A 130 -7.76 31.71 16.20
CA ASP A 130 -6.38 32.19 15.96
C ASP A 130 -5.57 32.53 17.22
N HIS A 131 -5.93 31.95 18.38
CA HIS A 131 -5.31 32.25 19.67
C HIS A 131 -5.26 33.73 20.05
N GLN A 132 -6.27 34.50 19.65
CA GLN A 132 -6.30 35.94 19.92
C GLN A 132 -6.16 36.27 21.42
N MET A 133 -6.57 35.36 22.31
CA MET A 133 -6.43 35.50 23.77
C MET A 133 -5.98 34.18 24.40
N PRO A 134 -4.65 33.97 24.62
CA PRO A 134 -4.14 32.75 25.25
C PRO A 134 -4.56 32.64 26.72
N ASP A 135 -4.60 33.75 27.43
CA ASP A 135 -5.15 33.83 28.79
C ASP A 135 -6.40 34.71 28.76
N TRP A 136 -7.49 34.26 29.38
CA TRP A 136 -8.76 34.99 29.41
C TRP A 136 -9.51 34.84 30.72
N THR A 137 -10.41 35.78 31.00
CA THR A 137 -11.20 35.79 32.24
C THR A 137 -12.62 36.32 32.01
N VAL A 138 -13.58 35.77 32.75
CA VAL A 138 -14.96 36.24 32.82
C VAL A 138 -15.36 36.41 34.28
N ALA A 139 -15.94 37.55 34.64
CA ALA A 139 -16.35 37.86 36.01
C ALA A 139 -17.85 38.20 36.09
N THR A 140 -18.44 37.98 37.24
CA THR A 140 -19.86 38.22 37.53
C THR A 140 -20.05 39.24 38.66
N PRO A 141 -21.24 39.87 38.79
CA PRO A 141 -21.50 40.88 39.83
C PRO A 141 -21.34 40.37 41.27
N ASP A 142 -21.61 39.08 41.52
CA ASP A 142 -21.40 38.45 42.82
C ASP A 142 -19.91 38.22 43.16
N SER A 143 -18.99 38.70 42.31
CA SER A 143 -17.55 38.49 42.37
C SER A 143 -17.09 37.05 42.06
N SER A 144 -17.94 36.17 41.54
CA SER A 144 -17.44 34.93 40.94
C SER A 144 -16.58 35.25 39.69
N ARG A 145 -15.61 34.40 39.37
CA ARG A 145 -14.72 34.61 38.22
C ARG A 145 -14.18 33.30 37.68
N LEU A 146 -14.28 33.11 36.38
CA LEU A 146 -13.56 32.07 35.65
C LEU A 146 -12.32 32.68 34.99
N VAL A 147 -11.20 31.98 35.07
CA VAL A 147 -9.95 32.28 34.36
C VAL A 147 -9.51 31.02 33.63
N PHE A 148 -9.02 31.17 32.41
CA PHE A 148 -8.26 30.14 31.72
C PHE A 148 -6.85 30.66 31.48
N GLN A 149 -5.87 29.84 31.79
CA GLN A 149 -4.46 30.08 31.55
C GLN A 149 -3.94 29.03 30.58
N GLN A 150 -3.52 29.43 29.39
CA GLN A 150 -2.94 28.51 28.42
C GLN A 150 -1.51 28.15 28.84
N THR A 151 -1.21 26.86 28.86
CA THR A 151 0.12 26.35 29.21
C THR A 151 0.82 25.71 28.01
N LYS A 152 0.05 25.15 27.07
CA LYS A 152 0.53 24.45 25.88
C LYS A 152 -0.47 24.61 24.73
N ARG A 153 -0.04 24.19 23.55
CA ARG A 153 -0.89 23.98 22.38
C ARG A 153 -0.72 22.57 21.86
N ASP A 154 -1.73 22.03 21.23
CA ASP A 154 -1.62 20.74 20.54
C ASP A 154 -1.20 20.89 19.07
N ALA A 155 -1.17 19.77 18.34
CA ALA A 155 -0.76 19.73 16.94
C ALA A 155 -1.74 20.45 16.00
N ALA A 156 -3.01 20.60 16.39
CA ALA A 156 -3.98 21.39 15.65
C ALA A 156 -3.92 22.89 16.05
N ASN A 157 -2.92 23.24 16.87
CA ASN A 157 -2.77 24.55 17.48
C ASN A 157 -4.04 24.87 18.30
N ASP A 158 -4.62 23.94 19.06
CA ASP A 158 -5.69 24.25 20.01
C ASP A 158 -5.12 24.50 21.42
N ALA A 159 -5.87 25.19 22.28
CA ALA A 159 -5.37 25.70 23.54
C ALA A 159 -5.52 24.65 24.65
N HIS A 160 -4.43 24.38 25.38
CA HIS A 160 -4.40 23.44 26.51
C HIS A 160 -3.84 24.13 27.76
N GLY A 161 -4.52 23.99 28.89
CA GLY A 161 -4.18 24.77 30.06
C GLY A 161 -4.94 24.42 31.32
N LEU A 162 -4.99 25.41 32.21
CA LEU A 162 -5.65 25.32 33.50
C LEU A 162 -6.81 26.30 33.54
N ALA A 163 -7.97 25.82 33.97
CA ALA A 163 -9.09 26.68 34.34
C ALA A 163 -9.05 26.92 35.86
N PHE A 164 -9.41 28.13 36.27
CA PHE A 164 -9.53 28.53 37.67
C PHE A 164 -10.90 29.19 37.90
N LEU A 165 -11.66 28.68 38.86
CA LEU A 165 -12.97 29.21 39.23
C LEU A 165 -12.91 29.76 40.65
N ARG A 166 -13.10 31.07 40.79
CA ARG A 166 -13.31 31.76 42.06
C ARG A 166 -14.81 31.83 42.35
N LEU A 167 -15.21 31.37 43.54
CA LEU A 167 -16.58 31.49 44.06
C LEU A 167 -16.57 32.19 45.43
N PRO A 168 -17.55 33.09 45.72
CA PRO A 168 -17.80 33.59 47.07
C PRO A 168 -18.06 32.45 48.06
N VAL A 169 -17.61 32.62 49.31
CA VAL A 169 -17.90 31.62 50.36
C VAL A 169 -19.42 31.43 50.57
N SER A 170 -20.22 32.48 50.33
CA SER A 170 -21.68 32.40 50.41
C SER A 170 -22.34 31.53 49.34
N SER A 171 -21.66 31.21 48.23
CA SER A 171 -22.22 30.38 47.15
C SER A 171 -21.81 28.90 47.22
N VAL A 172 -21.05 28.51 48.24
CA VAL A 172 -20.56 27.14 48.44
C VAL A 172 -20.87 26.63 49.86
N LYS A 173 -20.98 25.30 50.01
CA LYS A 173 -21.22 24.67 51.32
C LYS A 173 -19.95 23.98 51.81
N PRO A 174 -19.35 24.39 52.95
CA PRO A 174 -18.15 23.74 53.49
C PRO A 174 -18.35 22.23 53.68
N GLY A 175 -17.35 21.44 53.28
CA GLY A 175 -17.36 19.98 53.37
C GLY A 175 -18.14 19.25 52.28
N LEU A 176 -18.84 19.95 51.38
CA LEU A 176 -19.52 19.36 50.22
C LEU A 176 -18.80 19.75 48.92
N PRO A 177 -18.78 18.87 47.90
CA PRO A 177 -18.28 19.23 46.58
C PRO A 177 -19.22 20.22 45.89
N VAL A 178 -18.65 21.02 44.99
CA VAL A 178 -19.40 21.86 44.05
C VAL A 178 -19.64 21.08 42.75
N LYS A 179 -20.89 21.06 42.28
CA LYS A 179 -21.28 20.51 40.98
C LYS A 179 -21.02 21.55 39.89
N ILE A 180 -20.18 21.23 38.91
CA ILE A 180 -19.88 22.09 37.76
C ILE A 180 -20.47 21.46 36.51
N LYS A 181 -21.14 22.28 35.70
CA LYS A 181 -21.69 21.87 34.41
C LYS A 181 -21.34 22.89 33.33
N VAL A 182 -20.91 22.42 32.16
CA VAL A 182 -20.64 23.27 30.99
C VAL A 182 -21.47 22.79 29.81
N VAL A 183 -22.07 23.74 29.09
CA VAL A 183 -22.90 23.48 27.91
C VAL A 183 -22.44 24.37 26.76
N GLY A 184 -22.00 23.78 25.65
CA GLY A 184 -21.77 24.52 24.40
C GLY A 184 -23.09 24.99 23.81
N GLN A 185 -23.21 26.28 23.48
CA GLN A 185 -24.45 26.83 22.93
C GLN A 185 -24.75 26.27 21.53
N ALA A 186 -26.03 26.28 21.14
CA ALA A 186 -26.48 25.89 19.80
C ALA A 186 -26.00 26.89 18.74
N GLN A 187 -24.80 26.64 18.17
CA GLN A 187 -24.18 27.52 17.18
C GLN A 187 -23.80 26.76 15.90
N ASN A 188 -24.33 25.54 15.71
CA ASN A 188 -24.11 24.68 14.55
C ASN A 188 -22.62 24.49 14.20
N SER A 189 -21.79 24.26 15.23
CA SER A 189 -20.34 24.13 15.08
C SER A 189 -19.79 22.96 15.90
N ASN A 190 -18.79 22.27 15.35
CA ASN A 190 -18.05 21.23 16.06
C ASN A 190 -16.97 21.80 17.00
N ASP A 191 -16.80 23.12 17.08
CA ASP A 191 -15.89 23.76 18.03
C ASP A 191 -16.24 23.35 19.47
N TRP A 192 -15.21 23.21 20.30
CA TRP A 192 -15.29 22.37 21.49
C TRP A 192 -14.60 22.98 22.71
N TYR A 193 -15.08 22.56 23.88
CA TYR A 193 -14.44 22.74 25.18
C TYR A 193 -14.35 21.39 25.88
N MET A 194 -13.26 21.17 26.59
CA MET A 194 -13.00 19.95 27.33
C MET A 194 -12.49 20.25 28.73
N THR A 195 -12.87 19.38 29.68
CA THR A 195 -12.20 19.24 30.98
C THR A 195 -11.63 17.83 31.10
N PHE A 196 -10.47 17.67 31.71
CA PHE A 196 -9.84 16.37 31.85
C PHE A 196 -10.17 15.71 33.18
N LYS A 197 -10.29 14.39 33.14
CA LYS A 197 -10.51 13.53 34.30
C LYS A 197 -9.23 13.42 35.12
N PHE A 198 -8.87 14.51 35.76
CA PHE A 198 -7.58 14.68 36.40
C PHE A 198 -7.74 15.35 37.75
N SER A 199 -7.23 14.69 38.78
CA SER A 199 -7.09 15.26 40.11
C SER A 199 -5.64 15.65 40.34
N PHE A 200 -5.42 16.86 40.85
CA PHE A 200 -4.08 17.35 41.16
C PHE A 200 -3.48 16.65 42.37
N GLU A 201 -2.91 15.48 42.11
CA GLU A 201 -2.24 14.64 43.09
C GLU A 201 -0.73 14.60 42.79
N GLU A 202 0.08 14.70 43.85
CA GLU A 202 1.52 14.45 43.74
C GLU A 202 1.74 13.00 43.31
N LYS A 203 2.48 12.79 42.22
CA LYS A 203 2.78 11.44 41.74
C LYS A 203 4.26 11.31 41.45
N VAL A 204 4.83 10.17 41.83
CA VAL A 204 6.23 9.85 41.57
C VAL A 204 6.31 8.50 40.87
N ASP A 205 7.07 8.47 39.78
CA ASP A 205 7.39 7.26 39.02
C ASP A 205 8.92 7.12 38.93
N VAL A 206 9.44 5.89 39.11
CA VAL A 206 10.87 5.59 38.97
C VAL A 206 11.00 4.43 38.00
N ASN A 207 11.59 4.68 36.84
CA ASN A 207 11.68 3.68 35.76
C ASN A 207 13.12 3.57 35.23
N PRO A 208 13.67 2.36 35.11
CA PRO A 208 14.95 2.16 34.47
C PRO A 208 14.79 2.36 32.95
N MET A 209 15.71 3.11 32.34
CA MET A 209 15.73 3.27 30.89
C MET A 209 16.68 2.26 30.26
N PRO A 210 16.35 1.70 29.07
CA PRO A 210 17.24 0.81 28.34
C PRO A 210 18.34 1.60 27.59
N PHE A 211 18.94 2.59 28.27
CA PHE A 211 19.94 3.50 27.72
C PHE A 211 21.26 3.37 28.49
N ILE A 212 22.35 3.77 27.87
CA ILE A 212 23.67 3.92 28.48
C ILE A 212 24.10 5.37 28.31
N LEU A 213 24.45 6.04 29.41
CA LEU A 213 25.02 7.39 29.42
C LEU A 213 26.47 7.37 28.92
N LYS A 214 27.02 8.52 28.52
CA LYS A 214 28.43 8.62 28.06
C LYS A 214 29.47 8.15 29.06
N ASN A 215 29.16 8.16 30.36
CA ASN A 215 30.02 7.66 31.42
C ASN A 215 29.85 6.15 31.69
N GLY A 216 29.10 5.41 30.87
CA GLY A 216 28.86 3.97 30.99
C GLY A 216 27.77 3.57 32.00
N LYS A 217 27.17 4.52 32.72
CA LYS A 217 26.08 4.25 33.66
C LYS A 217 24.73 4.13 32.93
N GLN A 218 23.81 3.34 33.50
CA GLN A 218 22.42 3.26 33.07
C GLN A 218 21.59 4.34 33.81
N PRO A 219 20.72 5.11 33.14
CA PRO A 219 19.85 6.06 33.82
C PRO A 219 18.60 5.36 34.35
N VAL A 220 18.32 5.56 35.64
CA VAL A 220 16.99 5.34 36.22
C VAL A 220 16.30 6.70 36.28
N VAL A 221 15.20 6.86 35.55
CA VAL A 221 14.48 8.14 35.47
C VAL A 221 13.49 8.22 36.61
N PHE A 222 13.64 9.26 37.43
CA PHE A 222 12.67 9.67 38.44
C PHE A 222 11.84 10.82 37.87
N THR A 223 10.55 10.56 37.72
CA THR A 223 9.55 11.55 37.28
C THR A 223 8.65 11.89 38.46
N ALA A 224 8.46 13.18 38.71
CA ALA A 224 7.60 13.68 39.77
C ALA A 224 6.64 14.74 39.22
N LEU A 225 5.34 14.48 39.35
CA LEU A 225 4.29 15.45 39.17
C LEU A 225 4.10 16.19 40.50
N HIS A 226 4.49 17.47 40.51
CA HIS A 226 4.54 18.29 41.70
C HIS A 226 3.67 19.54 41.55
N PHE A 227 2.87 19.88 42.56
CA PHE A 227 1.97 21.03 42.57
C PHE A 227 2.21 21.87 43.82
N GLY A 228 3.01 22.93 43.69
CA GLY A 228 3.41 23.72 44.85
C GLY A 228 4.63 24.59 44.63
N LYS A 229 5.21 25.05 45.74
CA LYS A 229 6.48 25.79 45.75
C LYS A 229 7.63 24.82 45.53
N ASP A 230 8.72 25.31 44.94
CA ASP A 230 9.96 24.57 44.75
C ASP A 230 10.32 23.71 45.99
N GLN A 231 10.41 22.40 45.79
CA GLN A 231 10.67 21.43 46.85
C GLN A 231 11.96 20.67 46.60
N GLN A 232 12.88 20.67 47.57
CA GLN A 232 14.10 19.88 47.50
C GLN A 232 13.78 18.40 47.72
N VAL A 233 14.31 17.54 46.85
CA VAL A 233 14.20 16.09 46.95
C VAL A 233 15.60 15.46 46.95
N ARG A 234 15.81 14.51 47.85
CA ARG A 234 17.04 13.69 47.91
C ARG A 234 16.74 12.31 47.38
N VAL A 235 17.59 11.82 46.49
CA VAL A 235 17.52 10.47 45.93
C VAL A 235 18.78 9.71 46.31
N GLN A 236 18.64 8.55 46.93
CA GLN A 236 19.75 7.68 47.28
C GLN A 236 19.68 6.36 46.50
N VAL A 237 20.82 5.94 45.99
CA VAL A 237 21.02 4.66 45.30
C VAL A 237 21.73 3.71 46.25
N ASN A 238 21.11 2.57 46.56
CA ASN A 238 21.59 1.58 47.54
C ASN A 238 21.96 2.19 48.90
N ARG A 239 21.32 3.30 49.28
CA ARG A 239 21.61 4.09 50.50
C ARG A 239 23.07 4.56 50.61
N LYS A 240 23.78 4.65 49.48
CA LYS A 240 25.21 5.05 49.41
C LYS A 240 25.38 6.33 48.60
N GLU A 241 25.10 6.28 47.31
CA GLU A 241 25.21 7.46 46.44
C GLU A 241 23.97 8.35 46.63
N THR A 242 24.16 9.66 46.78
CA THR A 242 23.06 10.62 47.01
C THR A 242 23.05 11.72 45.95
N PHE A 243 21.88 11.99 45.38
CA PHE A 243 21.59 13.06 44.43
C PHE A 243 20.56 14.01 45.04
N ALA A 244 20.63 15.29 44.68
CA ALA A 244 19.66 16.30 45.11
C ALA A 244 19.09 17.02 43.90
N PHE A 245 17.77 17.16 43.86
CA PHE A 245 17.03 17.84 42.80
C PHE A 245 16.00 18.81 43.38
N VAL A 246 15.54 19.74 42.56
CA VAL A 246 14.46 20.69 42.92
C VAL A 246 13.23 20.34 42.10
N LEU A 247 12.17 19.88 42.77
CA LEU A 247 10.86 19.72 42.16
C LEU A 247 10.26 21.12 41.98
N LYS A 248 10.02 21.50 40.73
CA LYS A 248 9.27 22.70 40.37
C LYS A 248 7.80 22.35 40.17
N ASN A 249 6.92 23.35 40.20
CA ASN A 249 5.52 23.14 39.86
C ASN A 249 5.37 22.56 38.43
N GLY A 250 4.66 21.44 38.29
CA GLY A 250 4.44 20.70 37.06
C GLY A 250 5.11 19.33 37.04
N VAL A 251 5.36 18.81 35.83
CA VAL A 251 6.06 17.54 35.62
C VAL A 251 7.57 17.79 35.66
N ASN A 252 8.27 17.06 36.52
CA ASN A 252 9.71 17.06 36.64
C ASN A 252 10.25 15.69 36.25
N SER A 253 11.42 15.64 35.61
CA SER A 253 12.06 14.37 35.25
C SER A 253 13.58 14.50 35.40
N PHE A 254 14.19 13.56 36.11
CA PHE A 254 15.62 13.55 36.43
C PHE A 254 16.22 12.17 36.18
N ASP A 255 17.43 12.15 35.64
CA ASP A 255 18.21 10.93 35.48
C ASP A 255 19.01 10.64 36.76
N ILE A 256 18.85 9.42 37.28
CA ILE A 256 19.64 8.90 38.39
C ILE A 256 20.61 7.86 37.81
N PRO A 257 21.91 8.18 37.66
CA PRO A 257 22.85 7.29 37.03
C PRO A 257 23.25 6.14 37.96
N VAL A 258 22.95 4.90 37.56
CA VAL A 258 23.31 3.66 38.27
C VAL A 258 24.24 2.79 37.42
N ASN A 259 24.95 1.84 38.03
CA ASN A 259 25.79 0.92 37.26
C ASN A 259 24.91 0.01 36.37
N ALA A 260 25.26 -0.09 35.09
CA ALA A 260 24.60 -1.01 34.17
C ALA A 260 24.92 -2.47 34.56
N VAL A 261 23.96 -3.36 34.38
CA VAL A 261 24.05 -4.76 34.82
C VAL A 261 24.36 -5.69 33.65
N GLN A 262 25.08 -6.78 33.90
CA GLN A 262 25.42 -7.80 32.88
C GLN A 262 24.44 -8.99 32.87
N LYS A 263 23.65 -9.13 33.93
CA LYS A 263 22.53 -10.05 34.08
C LYS A 263 21.43 -9.33 34.85
N ASP A 264 20.22 -9.87 34.84
CA ASP A 264 19.12 -9.31 35.64
C ASP A 264 19.54 -9.12 37.10
N ASP A 265 19.32 -7.92 37.63
CA ASP A 265 19.66 -7.52 38.99
C ASP A 265 18.71 -6.40 39.45
N SER A 266 18.89 -5.84 40.64
CA SER A 266 18.08 -4.73 41.13
C SER A 266 18.88 -3.70 41.91
N VAL A 267 18.39 -2.46 41.88
CA VAL A 267 18.98 -1.34 42.62
C VAL A 267 17.94 -0.72 43.54
N LEU A 268 18.27 -0.51 44.81
CA LEU A 268 17.40 0.18 45.75
C LEU A 268 17.43 1.68 45.45
N ILE A 269 16.27 2.24 45.11
CA ILE A 269 16.07 3.68 44.97
C ILE A 269 15.23 4.18 46.14
N HIS A 270 15.84 5.06 46.93
CA HIS A 270 15.22 5.73 48.06
C HIS A 270 15.08 7.23 47.77
N VAL A 271 13.86 7.74 47.71
CA VAL A 271 13.55 9.15 47.44
C VAL A 271 12.86 9.74 48.66
N ALA A 272 13.39 10.84 49.18
CA ALA A 272 12.80 11.55 50.32
C ALA A 272 12.74 13.06 50.09
N ALA A 273 11.66 13.69 50.54
CA ALA A 273 11.50 15.14 50.54
C ALA A 273 10.84 15.58 51.87
N ASN A 274 11.41 16.59 52.55
CA ASN A 274 10.93 17.08 53.86
C ASN A 274 10.70 15.97 54.90
N ASN A 275 11.61 14.99 55.00
CA ASN A 275 11.52 13.80 55.85
C ASN A 275 10.35 12.83 55.54
N VAL A 276 9.65 13.04 54.43
CA VAL A 276 8.66 12.09 53.89
C VAL A 276 9.34 11.23 52.83
N ILE A 277 9.20 9.92 52.96
CA ILE A 277 9.68 8.96 51.96
C ILE A 277 8.67 8.92 50.81
N LEU A 278 9.11 9.31 49.62
CA LEU A 278 8.32 9.29 48.40
C LEU A 278 8.47 7.95 47.66
N VAL A 279 9.66 7.34 47.71
CA VAL A 279 9.97 6.03 47.12
C VAL A 279 10.98 5.30 48.00
N ASP A 280 10.80 4.01 48.25
CA ASP A 280 11.82 3.12 48.83
C ASP A 280 11.63 1.73 48.23
N LYS A 281 12.18 1.51 47.02
CA LYS A 281 11.89 0.31 46.21
C LYS A 281 13.13 -0.20 45.48
N TYR A 282 13.22 -1.53 45.33
CA TYR A 282 14.15 -2.16 44.40
C TYR A 282 13.62 -2.05 42.98
N ILE A 283 14.38 -1.40 42.12
CA ILE A 283 14.11 -1.26 40.70
C ILE A 283 14.84 -2.36 39.96
N GLN A 284 14.11 -3.17 39.18
CA GLN A 284 14.68 -4.24 38.38
C GLN A 284 15.46 -3.65 37.20
N LEU A 285 16.73 -4.04 37.07
CA LEU A 285 17.60 -3.68 35.96
C LEU A 285 17.82 -4.91 35.08
N LYS A 286 17.75 -4.70 33.77
CA LYS A 286 18.11 -5.70 32.76
C LYS A 286 19.35 -5.24 32.00
N PRO A 287 20.15 -6.18 31.46
CA PRO A 287 21.27 -5.82 30.60
C PRO A 287 20.82 -4.95 29.43
N VAL A 288 21.45 -3.80 29.26
CA VAL A 288 21.17 -2.90 28.15
C VAL A 288 22.01 -3.32 26.96
N THR A 289 21.37 -3.77 25.88
CA THR A 289 22.07 -4.07 24.63
C THR A 289 22.45 -2.76 23.94
N TYR A 290 23.70 -2.66 23.48
CA TYR A 290 24.13 -1.51 22.68
C TYR A 290 23.37 -1.49 21.34
N ARG A 291 22.79 -0.35 20.97
CA ARG A 291 22.05 -0.20 19.71
C ARG A 291 22.41 1.11 18.99
N VAL A 292 22.27 1.08 17.67
CA VAL A 292 22.30 2.25 16.80
C VAL A 292 20.94 2.36 16.11
N LEU A 293 20.18 3.41 16.43
CA LEU A 293 18.90 3.70 15.79
C LEU A 293 19.14 4.62 14.59
N ASN A 294 18.87 4.12 13.40
CA ASN A 294 18.99 4.86 12.15
C ASN A 294 17.63 5.44 11.77
N PHE A 295 17.49 6.75 11.90
CA PHE A 295 16.27 7.47 11.58
C PHE A 295 16.26 7.82 10.10
N ILE A 296 15.29 7.26 9.38
CA ILE A 296 15.06 7.50 7.96
C ILE A 296 13.99 8.59 7.86
N HIS A 297 14.43 9.85 7.87
CA HIS A 297 13.56 11.02 7.78
C HIS A 297 13.04 11.19 6.36
N HIS A 298 11.73 11.15 6.19
CA HIS A 298 11.01 11.25 4.91
C HIS A 298 9.58 11.75 5.14
N SER A 299 8.89 12.10 4.06
CA SER A 299 7.44 12.21 4.01
C SER A 299 6.92 11.04 3.19
N HIS A 300 5.89 10.35 3.69
CA HIS A 300 5.13 9.42 2.86
C HIS A 300 4.42 10.20 1.75
N THR A 301 4.57 9.74 0.51
CA THR A 301 4.03 10.36 -0.69
C THR A 301 2.76 9.65 -1.13
N ASP A 302 1.65 10.21 -0.69
CA ASP A 302 0.31 9.88 -1.18
C ASP A 302 -0.03 10.82 -2.32
N ILE A 303 -0.04 10.35 -3.57
CA ILE A 303 -0.40 11.15 -4.76
C ILE A 303 -1.93 11.26 -4.85
N GLY A 304 -2.52 11.88 -3.83
CA GLY A 304 -3.95 11.94 -3.57
C GLY A 304 -4.25 11.74 -2.08
N TYR A 305 -5.34 11.01 -1.79
CA TYR A 305 -5.78 10.62 -0.45
C TYR A 305 -6.15 11.75 0.54
N SER A 306 -5.16 12.46 1.07
CA SER A 306 -5.32 13.52 2.09
C SER A 306 -5.58 14.90 1.47
N HIS A 307 -5.02 15.15 0.28
CA HIS A 307 -5.12 16.39 -0.47
C HIS A 307 -5.28 16.07 -1.96
N LEU A 308 -5.65 17.06 -2.78
CA LEU A 308 -5.64 16.88 -4.23
C LEU A 308 -4.20 16.75 -4.74
N GLN A 309 -3.98 15.98 -5.81
CA GLN A 309 -2.66 15.69 -6.38
C GLN A 309 -1.81 16.96 -6.65
N PRO A 310 -2.37 18.07 -7.17
CA PRO A 310 -1.61 19.31 -7.34
C PRO A 310 -1.15 19.94 -6.01
N GLU A 311 -1.95 19.81 -4.94
CA GLU A 311 -1.61 20.32 -3.61
C GLU A 311 -0.52 19.47 -2.95
N VAL A 312 -0.63 18.14 -3.08
CA VAL A 312 0.41 17.18 -2.68
C VAL A 312 1.74 17.56 -3.33
N LEU A 313 1.74 17.87 -4.62
CA LEU A 313 2.95 18.28 -5.32
C LEU A 313 3.61 19.51 -4.69
N GLN A 314 2.82 20.54 -4.34
CA GLN A 314 3.35 21.75 -3.70
C GLN A 314 3.95 21.44 -2.32
N ILE A 315 3.34 20.54 -1.55
CA ILE A 315 3.88 20.09 -0.26
C ILE A 315 5.25 19.44 -0.45
N HIS A 316 5.39 18.50 -1.39
CA HIS A 316 6.65 17.79 -1.61
C HIS A 316 7.75 18.69 -2.21
N ILE A 317 7.42 19.62 -3.09
CA ILE A 317 8.35 20.66 -3.58
C ILE A 317 8.88 21.49 -2.41
N LYS A 318 7.99 21.95 -1.54
CA LYS A 318 8.37 22.71 -0.35
C LYS A 318 9.25 21.89 0.60
N ASN A 319 8.94 20.61 0.80
CA ASN A 319 9.76 19.73 1.62
C ASN A 319 11.19 19.59 1.09
N ILE A 320 11.39 19.54 -0.23
CA ILE A 320 12.72 19.52 -0.84
C ILE A 320 13.47 20.82 -0.55
N ASP A 321 12.84 21.98 -0.76
CA ASP A 321 13.46 23.28 -0.46
C ASP A 321 13.81 23.44 1.03
N ASP A 322 12.92 23.00 1.92
CA ASP A 322 13.14 23.03 3.36
C ASP A 322 14.27 22.10 3.78
N ALA A 323 14.37 20.91 3.18
CA ALA A 323 15.47 19.98 3.41
C ALA A 323 16.82 20.60 2.99
N LEU A 324 16.89 21.24 1.83
CA LEU A 324 18.11 21.94 1.38
C LEU A 324 18.53 23.05 2.35
N ARG A 325 17.57 23.80 2.91
CA ARG A 325 17.86 24.80 3.96
C ARG A 325 18.40 24.16 5.23
N MET A 326 17.83 23.03 5.65
CA MET A 326 18.26 22.32 6.85
C MET A 326 19.62 21.64 6.70
N ILE A 327 19.94 21.11 5.52
CA ILE A 327 21.27 20.55 5.21
C ILE A 327 22.34 21.63 5.39
N GLU A 328 22.12 22.83 4.84
CA GLU A 328 23.05 23.95 5.00
C GLU A 328 23.15 24.43 6.46
N LYS A 329 22.00 24.57 7.15
CA LYS A 329 21.96 25.00 8.56
C LYS A 329 22.71 24.06 9.50
N THR A 330 22.69 22.75 9.21
CA THR A 330 23.24 21.70 10.09
C THR A 330 24.61 21.19 9.67
N LYS A 331 25.23 21.77 8.63
CA LYS A 331 26.50 21.28 8.05
C LYS A 331 27.67 21.15 9.04
N ASN A 332 27.65 21.95 10.11
CA ASN A 332 28.67 22.02 11.17
C ASN A 332 28.37 21.12 12.38
N LEU A 333 27.23 20.41 12.40
CA LEU A 333 26.94 19.42 13.44
C LEU A 333 27.79 18.14 13.24
N PRO A 334 27.94 17.30 14.28
CA PRO A 334 28.51 15.96 14.13
C PRO A 334 27.80 15.17 13.01
N THR A 335 28.54 14.33 12.29
CA THR A 335 28.04 13.61 11.10
C THR A 335 26.69 12.94 11.31
N GLU A 336 26.48 12.31 12.47
CA GLU A 336 25.26 11.56 12.80
C GLU A 336 24.04 12.46 13.07
N ALA A 337 24.27 13.75 13.35
CA ALA A 337 23.24 14.75 13.59
C ALA A 337 23.01 15.70 12.40
N LYS A 338 23.84 15.63 11.35
CA LYS A 338 23.63 16.41 10.13
C LYS A 338 22.30 16.01 9.49
N PHE A 339 21.55 16.99 9.01
CA PHE A 339 20.24 16.73 8.43
C PHE A 339 20.37 15.84 7.19
N LYS A 340 19.54 14.79 7.14
CA LYS A 340 19.40 13.89 6.00
C LYS A 340 17.93 13.82 5.61
N TRP A 341 17.66 13.77 4.31
CA TRP A 341 16.31 13.65 3.77
C TRP A 341 16.23 12.48 2.79
N ASN A 342 15.15 11.71 2.87
CA ASN A 342 14.89 10.60 1.95
C ASN A 342 13.63 10.93 1.16
N ILE A 343 13.74 10.98 -0.16
CA ILE A 343 12.62 11.18 -1.06
C ILE A 343 12.09 9.80 -1.45
N GLU A 344 10.85 9.52 -1.07
CA GLU A 344 10.21 8.20 -1.24
C GLU A 344 9.83 7.88 -2.68
N SER A 345 9.42 8.89 -3.44
CA SER A 345 8.96 8.75 -4.82
C SER A 345 9.59 9.83 -5.71
N ILE A 346 10.21 9.40 -6.82
CA ILE A 346 10.87 10.34 -7.76
C ILE A 346 9.89 11.08 -8.67
N TRP A 347 8.58 10.82 -8.57
CA TRP A 347 7.54 11.74 -9.08
C TRP A 347 7.73 13.16 -8.52
N ALA A 348 8.03 13.28 -7.22
CA ALA A 348 8.29 14.58 -6.60
C ALA A 348 9.56 15.23 -7.18
N VAL A 349 10.58 14.42 -7.50
CA VAL A 349 11.85 14.90 -8.09
C VAL A 349 11.64 15.37 -9.52
N GLU A 350 10.91 14.63 -10.35
CA GLU A 350 10.63 15.01 -11.73
C GLU A 350 9.95 16.38 -11.78
N ASN A 351 8.90 16.54 -10.96
CA ASN A 351 8.15 17.79 -10.93
C ASN A 351 8.93 18.94 -10.28
N TYR A 352 9.78 18.67 -9.27
CA TYR A 352 10.69 19.66 -8.70
C TYR A 352 11.69 20.15 -9.74
N LEU A 353 12.36 19.24 -10.45
CA LEU A 353 13.37 19.60 -11.47
C LEU A 353 12.74 20.32 -12.68
N LYS A 354 11.47 20.10 -13.00
CA LYS A 354 10.78 20.88 -14.04
C LYS A 354 10.56 22.35 -13.65
N GLN A 355 10.43 22.65 -12.35
CA GLN A 355 10.04 23.97 -11.84
C GLN A 355 11.19 24.73 -11.16
N ALA A 356 12.22 24.02 -10.68
CA ALA A 356 13.32 24.60 -9.92
C ALA A 356 14.15 25.59 -10.74
N SER A 357 14.55 26.70 -10.09
CA SER A 357 15.56 27.62 -10.62
C SER A 357 16.91 26.93 -10.79
N ALA A 358 17.81 27.50 -11.60
CA ALA A 358 19.17 26.96 -11.78
C ALA A 358 19.91 26.77 -10.45
N THR A 359 19.78 27.73 -9.53
CA THR A 359 20.39 27.66 -8.19
C THR A 359 19.78 26.56 -7.31
N GLN A 360 18.46 26.37 -7.37
CA GLN A 360 17.79 25.27 -6.66
C GLN A 360 18.25 23.91 -7.19
N LYS A 361 18.30 23.75 -8.52
CA LYS A 361 18.79 22.54 -9.18
C LYS A 361 20.22 22.20 -8.77
N GLU A 362 21.13 23.19 -8.80
CA GLU A 362 22.53 22.98 -8.41
C GLU A 362 22.65 22.50 -6.95
N LYS A 363 21.93 23.16 -6.02
CA LYS A 363 21.90 22.77 -4.60
C LYS A 363 21.34 21.36 -4.41
N PHE A 364 20.25 21.03 -5.11
CA PHE A 364 19.64 19.70 -5.07
C PHE A 364 20.60 18.61 -5.59
N ILE A 365 21.18 18.81 -6.78
CA ILE A 365 22.14 17.89 -7.39
C ILE A 365 23.33 17.66 -6.46
N LYS A 366 23.87 18.73 -5.87
CA LYS A 366 24.96 18.64 -4.89
C LYS A 366 24.55 17.83 -3.66
N ALA A 367 23.39 18.14 -3.07
CA ALA A 367 22.90 17.44 -1.88
C ALA A 367 22.67 15.93 -2.11
N VAL A 368 22.21 15.55 -3.30
CA VAL A 368 22.08 14.13 -3.69
C VAL A 368 23.46 13.48 -3.84
N LYS A 369 24.39 14.11 -4.57
CA LYS A 369 25.76 13.57 -4.77
C LYS A 369 26.56 13.43 -3.47
N GLU A 370 26.35 14.34 -2.52
CA GLU A 370 26.99 14.31 -1.19
C GLU A 370 26.28 13.36 -0.20
N GLY A 371 25.20 12.69 -0.61
CA GLY A 371 24.43 11.76 0.23
C GLY A 371 23.68 12.44 1.37
N SER A 372 23.33 13.73 1.23
CA SER A 372 22.45 14.43 2.18
C SER A 372 20.98 14.31 1.81
N ILE A 373 20.69 14.05 0.53
CA ILE A 373 19.38 13.63 0.03
C ILE A 373 19.51 12.26 -0.63
N CYS A 374 18.68 11.32 -0.23
CA CYS A 374 18.54 10.00 -0.88
C CYS A 374 17.33 9.99 -1.80
N LEU A 375 17.49 9.37 -2.97
CA LEU A 375 16.39 9.12 -3.89
C LEU A 375 16.02 7.64 -3.83
N SER A 376 14.76 7.33 -3.53
CA SER A 376 14.19 6.02 -3.84
C SER A 376 14.04 5.88 -5.34
N GLY A 377 14.51 4.79 -5.93
CA GLY A 377 14.52 4.63 -7.39
C GLY A 377 13.15 4.44 -8.05
N LEU A 378 12.08 4.30 -7.27
CA LEU A 378 10.73 4.04 -7.79
C LEU A 378 10.01 5.33 -8.12
N TYR A 379 9.35 5.34 -9.29
CA TYR A 379 8.56 6.47 -9.71
C TYR A 379 7.45 6.83 -8.71
N ALA A 380 6.72 5.83 -8.19
CA ALA A 380 5.70 5.99 -7.16
C ALA A 380 5.58 4.72 -6.27
N ASN A 381 4.70 4.76 -5.26
CA ASN A 381 4.35 3.60 -4.43
C ASN A 381 3.32 2.73 -5.18
N ILE A 382 3.77 1.66 -5.85
CA ILE A 382 2.94 0.86 -6.76
C ILE A 382 2.33 -0.38 -6.07
N LEU A 383 1.05 -0.66 -6.33
CA LEU A 383 0.42 -1.93 -5.99
C LEU A 383 0.92 -3.04 -6.93
N THR A 384 2.04 -3.67 -6.57
CA THR A 384 2.77 -4.56 -7.49
C THR A 384 2.03 -5.82 -7.93
N GLY A 385 1.00 -6.27 -7.18
CA GLY A 385 0.19 -7.44 -7.55
C GLY A 385 -0.71 -7.22 -8.77
N ILE A 386 -1.15 -5.98 -9.03
CA ILE A 386 -2.02 -5.64 -10.18
C ILE A 386 -1.26 -5.19 -11.42
N SER A 387 0.03 -4.87 -11.30
CA SER A 387 0.88 -4.59 -12.45
C SER A 387 1.01 -5.79 -13.38
N GLU A 388 0.95 -5.54 -14.69
CA GLU A 388 1.36 -6.51 -15.70
C GLU A 388 2.88 -6.74 -15.64
N PRO A 389 3.39 -7.91 -16.08
CA PRO A 389 4.80 -8.25 -15.92
C PRO A 389 5.78 -7.22 -16.46
N GLU A 390 5.48 -6.57 -17.58
CA GLU A 390 6.38 -5.59 -18.22
C GLU A 390 6.57 -4.31 -17.38
N GLU A 391 5.57 -3.90 -16.61
CA GLU A 391 5.59 -2.66 -15.84
C GLU A 391 6.75 -2.59 -14.84
N VAL A 392 7.17 -3.74 -14.29
CA VAL A 392 8.25 -3.77 -13.28
C VAL A 392 9.59 -3.28 -13.82
N PHE A 393 9.79 -3.31 -15.14
CA PHE A 393 10.99 -2.76 -15.79
C PHE A 393 10.89 -1.23 -15.95
N HIS A 394 9.68 -0.68 -15.92
CA HIS A 394 9.41 0.75 -16.06
C HIS A 394 9.35 1.49 -14.71
N TYR A 395 9.29 0.78 -13.58
CA TYR A 395 9.30 1.36 -12.23
C TYR A 395 10.49 2.31 -11.98
N THR A 396 11.62 2.09 -12.65
CA THR A 396 12.88 2.82 -12.46
C THR A 396 13.32 3.66 -13.66
N ASP A 397 12.47 3.86 -14.67
CA ASP A 397 12.85 4.58 -15.90
C ASP A 397 13.34 6.00 -15.60
N TYR A 398 12.65 6.73 -14.73
CA TYR A 398 13.10 8.08 -14.35
C TYR A 398 14.39 8.06 -13.55
N ALA A 399 14.63 7.04 -12.71
CA ALA A 399 15.91 6.87 -12.04
C ALA A 399 17.05 6.66 -13.04
N ASN A 400 16.82 5.89 -14.11
CA ASN A 400 17.77 5.74 -15.21
C ASN A 400 18.09 7.06 -15.92
N GLN A 401 17.06 7.90 -16.16
CA GLN A 401 17.27 9.24 -16.71
C GLN A 401 18.15 10.10 -15.79
N LEU A 402 17.84 10.13 -14.48
CA LEU A 402 18.62 10.87 -13.49
C LEU A 402 20.07 10.38 -13.35
N ARG A 403 20.29 9.06 -13.42
CA ARG A 403 21.64 8.47 -13.46
C ARG A 403 22.42 8.96 -14.68
N LYS A 404 21.79 8.97 -15.86
CA LYS A 404 22.41 9.41 -17.11
C LYS A 404 22.69 10.92 -17.13
N GLU A 405 21.73 11.73 -16.71
CA GLU A 405 21.81 13.20 -16.79
C GLU A 405 22.74 13.79 -15.72
N PHE A 406 22.64 13.32 -14.48
CA PHE A 406 23.34 13.92 -13.35
C PHE A 406 24.46 13.06 -12.77
N GLY A 407 24.58 11.79 -13.15
CA GLY A 407 25.56 10.86 -12.58
C GLY A 407 25.23 10.46 -11.14
N PHE A 408 23.94 10.43 -10.77
CA PHE A 408 23.53 10.00 -9.43
C PHE A 408 23.75 8.49 -9.22
N LYS A 409 23.99 8.11 -7.97
CA LYS A 409 23.92 6.72 -7.51
C LYS A 409 22.57 6.50 -6.85
N ILE A 410 21.69 5.76 -7.51
CA ILE A 410 20.35 5.43 -7.02
C ILE A 410 20.31 3.91 -6.93
N GLU A 411 20.55 3.35 -5.74
CA GLU A 411 20.65 1.89 -5.54
C GLU A 411 19.61 1.37 -4.53
N SER A 412 18.76 2.24 -3.99
CA SER A 412 17.72 1.89 -3.03
C SER A 412 16.33 2.19 -3.56
N ALA A 413 15.38 1.35 -3.21
CA ALA A 413 13.95 1.55 -3.37
C ALA A 413 13.26 1.56 -2.00
N MET A 414 12.12 2.22 -1.96
CA MET A 414 11.32 2.42 -0.77
C MET A 414 9.85 2.36 -1.16
N ILE A 415 9.06 1.56 -0.44
CA ILE A 415 7.61 1.58 -0.52
C ILE A 415 7.07 1.67 0.91
N SER A 416 6.20 2.65 1.13
CA SER A 416 5.46 2.78 2.39
C SER A 416 3.99 2.40 2.20
N ASP A 417 3.33 2.12 3.32
CA ASP A 417 1.91 1.76 3.47
C ASP A 417 1.49 0.39 2.89
N ILE A 418 2.01 0.01 1.72
CA ILE A 418 1.66 -1.24 1.01
C ILE A 418 2.26 -2.48 1.71
N PRO A 419 1.43 -3.45 2.15
CA PRO A 419 1.86 -4.72 2.74
C PRO A 419 2.00 -5.85 1.70
N GLY A 420 3.23 -6.27 1.45
CA GLY A 420 3.57 -7.36 0.52
C GLY A 420 3.83 -6.88 -0.90
N TYR A 421 4.49 -7.73 -1.70
CA TYR A 421 4.98 -7.39 -3.05
C TYR A 421 5.01 -8.63 -3.94
N ALA A 422 4.60 -8.47 -5.20
CA ALA A 422 4.68 -9.53 -6.20
C ALA A 422 6.12 -9.99 -6.43
N TRP A 423 6.34 -11.29 -6.64
CA TRP A 423 7.67 -11.89 -6.70
C TRP A 423 8.56 -11.32 -7.82
N SER A 424 7.97 -10.95 -8.96
CA SER A 424 8.68 -10.32 -10.09
C SER A 424 9.31 -8.96 -9.74
N THR A 425 8.88 -8.33 -8.65
CA THR A 425 9.43 -7.06 -8.16
C THR A 425 10.94 -7.18 -7.96
N VAL A 426 11.44 -8.32 -7.45
CA VAL A 426 12.90 -8.52 -7.30
C VAL A 426 13.61 -8.44 -8.64
N THR A 427 13.08 -9.12 -9.66
CA THR A 427 13.65 -9.11 -11.02
C THR A 427 13.67 -7.69 -11.59
N GLY A 428 12.55 -6.97 -11.53
CA GLY A 428 12.45 -5.60 -12.05
C GLY A 428 13.39 -4.63 -11.34
N LEU A 429 13.40 -4.64 -10.00
CA LEU A 429 14.24 -3.75 -9.20
C LEU A 429 15.74 -3.98 -9.45
N VAL A 430 16.19 -5.23 -9.47
CA VAL A 430 17.62 -5.54 -9.67
C VAL A 430 18.07 -5.15 -11.09
N ASN A 431 17.26 -5.42 -12.12
CA ASN A 431 17.55 -4.95 -13.48
C ASN A 431 17.50 -3.42 -13.59
N GLY A 432 16.66 -2.76 -12.80
CA GLY A 432 16.60 -1.30 -12.63
C GLY A 432 17.76 -0.69 -11.82
N GLY A 433 18.75 -1.49 -11.42
CA GLY A 433 19.93 -1.04 -10.67
C GLY A 433 19.72 -0.87 -9.17
N ILE A 434 18.66 -1.46 -8.60
CA ILE A 434 18.35 -1.41 -7.17
C ILE A 434 18.92 -2.64 -6.44
N LYS A 435 19.59 -2.39 -5.31
CA LYS A 435 20.18 -3.40 -4.43
C LYS A 435 19.49 -3.50 -3.07
N TYR A 436 18.83 -2.42 -2.66
CA TYR A 436 18.26 -2.26 -1.32
C TYR A 436 16.78 -1.92 -1.41
N PHE A 437 15.94 -2.61 -0.64
CA PHE A 437 14.51 -2.36 -0.61
C PHE A 437 14.00 -2.22 0.83
N SER A 438 13.64 -0.98 1.19
CA SER A 438 13.04 -0.62 2.47
C SER A 438 11.51 -0.64 2.37
N SER A 439 10.88 -1.57 3.07
CA SER A 439 9.41 -1.61 3.22
C SER A 439 8.99 -0.95 4.53
N GLY A 440 7.97 -0.08 4.48
CA GLY A 440 7.38 0.55 5.66
C GLY A 440 5.86 0.57 5.61
N PRO A 441 5.15 -0.56 5.82
CA PRO A 441 3.69 -0.61 5.81
C PRO A 441 3.06 0.23 6.94
N ASN A 442 1.73 0.39 6.93
CA ASN A 442 1.02 1.08 7.99
C ASN A 442 1.30 0.47 9.37
N PHE A 443 1.48 1.32 10.39
CA PHE A 443 1.62 0.93 11.78
C PHE A 443 0.68 1.74 12.69
N MET A 444 -0.32 1.05 13.25
CA MET A 444 -1.34 1.59 14.15
C MET A 444 -1.10 1.24 15.62
N GLY A 445 0.11 0.82 15.98
CA GLY A 445 0.50 0.52 17.35
C GLY A 445 0.39 -0.97 17.73
N GLU A 446 0.98 -1.31 18.87
CA GLU A 446 1.12 -2.70 19.34
C GLU A 446 -0.21 -3.35 19.75
N ASN A 447 -1.23 -2.54 20.04
CA ASN A 447 -2.56 -3.02 20.41
C ASN A 447 -3.40 -3.40 19.18
N HIS A 448 -2.98 -3.02 17.97
CA HIS A 448 -3.66 -3.45 16.75
C HIS A 448 -3.34 -4.93 16.49
N PRO A 449 -4.34 -5.80 16.20
CA PRO A 449 -4.14 -7.24 16.07
C PRO A 449 -3.16 -7.62 14.96
N TYR A 450 -2.94 -6.74 13.97
CA TYR A 450 -1.99 -6.93 12.87
C TYR A 450 -0.87 -5.88 12.83
N LEU A 451 -0.74 -5.06 13.88
CA LEU A 451 0.14 -3.88 13.95
C LEU A 451 -0.21 -2.75 12.97
N GLY A 452 -1.03 -2.98 11.93
CA GLY A 452 -1.60 -1.96 11.05
C GLY A 452 -2.93 -2.41 10.44
N ASP A 453 -3.72 -1.48 9.89
CA ASP A 453 -5.00 -1.81 9.26
C ASP A 453 -4.83 -2.52 7.91
N ARG A 454 -5.63 -3.58 7.69
CA ARG A 454 -5.55 -4.49 6.53
C ARG A 454 -4.13 -4.94 6.11
N VAL A 455 -3.12 -4.91 7.00
CA VAL A 455 -1.74 -5.38 6.69
C VAL A 455 -1.53 -6.88 6.91
N GLY A 456 -2.57 -7.58 7.39
CA GLY A 456 -2.52 -9.02 7.68
C GLY A 456 -1.32 -9.43 8.55
N TYR A 457 -0.74 -10.59 8.25
CA TYR A 457 0.39 -11.11 9.03
C TYR A 457 1.75 -10.56 8.58
N PHE A 458 1.78 -9.64 7.61
CA PHE A 458 3.00 -9.18 6.96
C PHE A 458 3.99 -8.55 7.95
N VAL A 459 3.57 -7.51 8.68
CA VAL A 459 4.46 -6.77 9.62
C VAL A 459 4.86 -7.65 10.81
N LYS A 460 3.95 -8.48 11.32
CA LYS A 460 4.26 -9.45 12.39
C LYS A 460 5.34 -10.46 11.95
N THR A 461 5.33 -10.82 10.67
CA THR A 461 6.24 -11.81 10.12
C THR A 461 7.59 -11.20 9.76
N TRP A 462 7.60 -10.05 9.07
CA TRP A 462 8.81 -9.48 8.46
C TRP A 462 9.36 -8.24 9.17
N GLY A 463 8.60 -7.63 10.08
CA GLY A 463 9.03 -6.47 10.84
C GLY A 463 10.35 -6.72 11.57
N ASP A 464 11.34 -5.88 11.28
CA ASP A 464 12.72 -5.96 11.79
C ASP A 464 13.45 -7.26 11.44
N LYS A 465 13.10 -7.91 10.31
CA LYS A 465 13.80 -9.09 9.80
C LYS A 465 14.37 -8.83 8.40
N PRO A 466 15.59 -8.27 8.31
CA PRO A 466 16.26 -8.11 7.03
C PRO A 466 16.58 -9.48 6.42
N VAL A 467 16.36 -9.62 5.11
CA VAL A 467 16.59 -10.85 4.34
C VAL A 467 17.12 -10.53 2.94
N TRP A 468 17.88 -11.46 2.37
CA TRP A 468 18.14 -11.50 0.94
C TRP A 468 16.95 -12.14 0.23
N TRP A 469 16.11 -11.34 -0.40
CA TRP A 469 14.95 -11.84 -1.16
C TRP A 469 15.36 -12.11 -2.61
N THR A 470 15.19 -13.34 -3.09
CA THR A 470 15.62 -13.76 -4.44
C THR A 470 14.48 -13.77 -5.44
N SER A 471 14.78 -13.48 -6.70
CA SER A 471 13.84 -13.59 -7.83
C SER A 471 13.38 -15.04 -8.07
N PRO A 472 12.38 -15.28 -8.94
CA PRO A 472 12.00 -16.63 -9.36
C PRO A 472 13.18 -17.46 -9.90
N SER A 473 14.07 -16.83 -10.67
CA SER A 473 15.28 -17.47 -11.22
C SER A 473 16.29 -17.84 -10.13
N GLY A 474 16.38 -17.02 -9.07
CA GLY A 474 17.42 -17.09 -8.06
C GLY A 474 18.75 -16.43 -8.46
N GLU A 475 18.86 -15.87 -9.68
CA GLU A 475 20.04 -15.11 -10.10
C GLU A 475 20.09 -13.71 -9.47
N GLU A 476 18.92 -13.07 -9.32
CA GLU A 476 18.78 -11.77 -8.70
C GLU A 476 18.43 -11.92 -7.22
N LYS A 477 19.03 -11.05 -6.40
CA LYS A 477 18.62 -10.88 -5.00
C LYS A 477 18.70 -9.41 -4.61
N ILE A 478 17.82 -9.03 -3.68
CA ILE A 478 17.78 -7.69 -3.11
C ILE A 478 17.84 -7.81 -1.58
N LEU A 479 18.54 -6.90 -0.91
CA LEU A 479 18.46 -6.82 0.54
C LEU A 479 17.13 -6.13 0.89
N PHE A 480 16.20 -6.93 1.37
CA PHE A 480 14.86 -6.51 1.74
C PHE A 480 14.74 -6.35 3.25
N TRP A 481 14.26 -5.19 3.71
CA TRP A 481 14.08 -4.92 5.13
C TRP A 481 12.80 -4.15 5.41
N THR A 482 11.82 -4.83 6.02
CA THR A 482 10.61 -4.21 6.56
C THR A 482 10.89 -3.57 7.91
N ALA A 483 10.63 -2.26 8.04
CA ALA A 483 10.73 -1.55 9.32
C ALA A 483 9.61 -2.04 10.26
N GLY A 484 9.95 -2.59 11.44
CA GLY A 484 8.97 -3.21 12.34
C GLY A 484 7.97 -2.25 12.99
N LYS A 485 8.24 -0.94 12.91
CA LYS A 485 7.32 0.12 13.32
C LYS A 485 6.62 0.82 12.15
N GLY A 486 6.72 0.27 10.94
CA GLY A 486 6.13 0.87 9.73
C GLY A 486 6.64 2.27 9.47
N TYR A 487 5.97 3.02 8.59
CA TYR A 487 6.27 4.43 8.32
C TYR A 487 5.55 5.39 9.28
N SER A 488 4.31 5.06 9.68
CA SER A 488 3.40 5.93 10.43
C SER A 488 3.65 5.96 11.95
N SER A 489 4.72 5.31 12.44
CA SER A 489 5.11 5.27 13.86
C SER A 489 5.15 6.64 14.54
N TRP A 490 5.47 7.70 13.79
CA TRP A 490 5.60 9.07 14.30
C TRP A 490 4.44 10.00 13.90
N HIS A 491 3.39 9.50 13.23
CA HIS A 491 2.18 10.27 12.96
C HIS A 491 1.56 10.85 14.24
N GLY A 492 0.90 12.01 14.09
CA GLY A 492 0.37 12.80 15.19
C GLY A 492 1.43 13.45 16.08
N THR A 493 2.72 13.31 15.78
CA THR A 493 3.81 14.05 16.44
C THR A 493 4.03 15.36 15.68
N PRO A 494 3.87 16.53 16.32
CA PRO A 494 4.16 17.81 15.66
C PRO A 494 5.67 17.95 15.44
N VAL A 495 6.07 18.85 14.54
CA VAL A 495 7.48 19.26 14.35
C VAL A 495 8.09 19.65 15.70
N GLY A 496 9.27 19.11 16.02
CA GLY A 496 9.92 19.29 17.33
C GLY A 496 9.34 18.47 18.49
N GLY A 497 8.19 17.80 18.31
CA GLY A 497 7.55 16.95 19.33
C GLY A 497 8.38 15.73 19.73
N ILE A 498 9.46 15.42 19.00
CA ILE A 498 10.44 14.39 19.35
C ILE A 498 11.14 14.64 20.69
N PHE A 499 11.37 15.90 21.09
CA PHE A 499 11.99 16.18 22.39
C PHE A 499 11.13 15.68 23.55
N ASP A 500 9.81 15.80 23.42
CA ASP A 500 8.85 15.39 24.44
C ASP A 500 8.55 13.88 24.36
N ARG A 501 8.31 13.36 23.15
CA ARG A 501 7.82 11.97 22.94
C ARG A 501 8.95 10.96 22.70
N GLY A 502 10.07 11.42 22.17
CA GLY A 502 11.18 10.60 21.68
C GLY A 502 11.74 9.66 22.74
N PRO A 503 12.15 10.14 23.94
CA PRO A 503 12.75 9.28 24.96
C PRO A 503 11.87 8.07 25.31
N LYS A 504 10.56 8.27 25.50
CA LYS A 504 9.62 7.18 25.83
C LYS A 504 9.44 6.20 24.66
N LYS A 505 9.23 6.71 23.44
CA LYS A 505 9.10 5.86 22.26
C LYS A 505 10.37 5.04 22.00
N ILE A 506 11.54 5.65 22.13
CA ILE A 506 12.83 5.00 21.98
C ILE A 506 13.01 3.90 23.03
N ALA A 507 12.72 4.19 24.31
CA ALA A 507 12.77 3.18 25.37
C ALA A 507 11.84 1.99 25.09
N ALA A 508 10.59 2.26 24.70
CA ALA A 508 9.61 1.21 24.38
C ALA A 508 10.12 0.30 23.26
N TYR A 509 10.61 0.89 22.17
CA TYR A 509 11.10 0.11 21.04
C TYR A 509 12.35 -0.72 21.38
N LEU A 510 13.30 -0.16 22.15
CA LEU A 510 14.47 -0.93 22.61
C LEU A 510 14.08 -2.11 23.50
N ASN A 511 13.11 -1.92 24.40
CA ASN A 511 12.61 -3.00 25.25
C ASN A 511 11.94 -4.11 24.43
N GLU A 512 11.18 -3.75 23.40
CA GLU A 512 10.58 -4.72 22.48
C GLU A 512 11.65 -5.47 21.69
N LEU A 513 12.65 -4.78 21.12
CA LEU A 513 13.75 -5.39 20.39
C LEU A 513 14.54 -6.36 21.28
N ALA A 514 14.75 -6.01 22.55
CA ALA A 514 15.34 -6.91 23.54
C ALA A 514 14.44 -8.13 23.80
N ALA A 515 13.13 -7.94 23.97
CA ALA A 515 12.18 -9.03 24.19
C ALA A 515 12.07 -9.99 22.99
N LYS A 516 12.25 -9.48 21.77
CA LYS A 516 12.28 -10.26 20.52
C LYS A 516 13.65 -10.88 20.23
N ASN A 517 14.66 -10.66 21.07
CA ASN A 517 16.05 -11.05 20.83
C ASN A 517 16.58 -10.57 19.48
N TYR A 518 16.29 -9.31 19.11
CA TYR A 518 16.78 -8.72 17.87
C TYR A 518 18.32 -8.81 17.78
N PRO A 519 18.88 -9.46 16.74
CA PRO A 519 20.27 -9.89 16.75
C PRO A 519 21.27 -8.82 16.32
N TYR A 520 20.81 -7.71 15.72
CA TYR A 520 21.69 -6.70 15.12
C TYR A 520 21.84 -5.45 16.00
N GLU A 521 22.99 -4.80 15.99
CA GLU A 521 23.14 -3.51 16.67
C GLU A 521 22.36 -2.39 15.97
N MET A 522 22.30 -2.43 14.64
CA MET A 522 21.70 -1.39 13.80
C MET A 522 20.22 -1.65 13.62
N VAL A 523 19.39 -0.63 13.83
CA VAL A 523 17.93 -0.71 13.68
C VAL A 523 17.48 0.39 12.72
N GLN A 524 16.69 0.03 11.70
CA GLN A 524 15.99 1.00 10.88
C GLN A 524 14.74 1.51 11.61
N TRP A 525 14.54 2.83 11.63
CA TRP A 525 13.27 3.42 12.05
C TRP A 525 12.87 4.53 11.09
N ARG A 526 11.74 4.32 10.41
CA ARG A 526 11.10 5.31 9.56
C ARG A 526 10.65 6.50 10.42
N TYR A 527 11.05 7.70 10.04
CA TYR A 527 10.70 8.93 10.75
C TYR A 527 9.88 9.84 9.82
N ASN A 528 8.56 9.79 9.99
CA ASN A 528 7.58 10.61 9.29
C ASN A 528 6.61 11.21 10.33
N VAL A 529 6.52 12.54 10.41
CA VAL A 529 5.79 13.28 11.44
C VAL A 529 4.49 13.87 10.93
N VAL A 530 3.60 14.27 11.85
CA VAL A 530 2.28 14.85 11.57
C VAL A 530 1.30 13.85 10.93
N SER A 531 1.44 13.51 9.65
CA SER A 531 0.49 12.70 8.88
C SER A 531 1.12 12.25 7.55
N ASP A 532 0.34 11.57 6.72
CA ASP A 532 0.67 11.41 5.29
C ASP A 532 0.87 12.78 4.63
N ASN A 533 1.76 12.84 3.64
CA ASN A 533 2.24 14.09 3.05
C ASN A 533 2.75 15.10 4.11
N GLY A 534 3.32 14.60 5.21
CA GLY A 534 3.82 15.40 6.33
C GLY A 534 4.98 16.34 5.96
N PRO A 535 5.20 17.40 6.76
CA PRO A 535 6.34 18.29 6.58
C PRO A 535 7.64 17.65 7.07
N ILE A 536 8.78 18.27 6.75
CA ILE A 536 10.04 17.93 7.43
C ILE A 536 10.00 18.34 8.92
N ASP A 537 10.66 17.56 9.79
CA ASP A 537 10.97 17.99 11.16
C ASP A 537 12.29 18.76 11.23
N THR A 538 12.22 20.08 11.28
CA THR A 538 13.40 20.96 11.35
C THR A 538 14.19 20.87 12.66
N ALA A 539 13.65 20.24 13.71
CA ALA A 539 14.29 20.15 15.02
C ALA A 539 15.04 18.83 15.25
N ILE A 540 14.92 17.85 14.33
CA ILE A 540 15.43 16.49 14.54
C ILE A 540 16.95 16.44 14.68
N SER A 541 17.69 17.27 13.94
CA SER A 541 19.16 17.36 14.05
C SER A 541 19.62 17.82 15.42
N ASP A 542 18.96 18.84 15.99
CA ASP A 542 19.27 19.34 17.32
C ASP A 542 18.95 18.29 18.39
N PHE A 543 17.85 17.53 18.21
CA PHE A 543 17.52 16.40 19.08
C PHE A 543 18.61 15.34 19.06
N VAL A 544 19.07 14.94 17.87
CA VAL A 544 20.10 13.89 17.73
C VAL A 544 21.45 14.34 18.28
N ASP A 545 21.86 15.59 18.07
CA ASP A 545 23.09 16.14 18.66
C ASP A 545 23.03 16.14 20.20
N GLN A 546 21.93 16.63 20.78
CA GLN A 546 21.73 16.64 22.24
C GLN A 546 21.65 15.21 22.81
N TRP A 547 20.94 14.32 22.13
CA TRP A 547 20.81 12.92 22.52
C TRP A 547 22.17 12.21 22.55
N ASN A 548 22.95 12.33 21.47
CA ASN A 548 24.23 11.65 21.34
C ASN A 548 25.34 12.26 22.21
N LYS A 549 25.19 13.49 22.70
CA LYS A 549 26.04 14.06 23.76
C LYS A 549 25.74 13.46 25.13
N LYS A 550 24.48 13.10 25.38
CA LYS A 550 24.01 12.53 26.66
C LYS A 550 24.25 11.01 26.73
N TYR A 551 23.87 10.28 25.69
CA TYR A 551 23.85 8.82 25.69
C TYR A 551 24.95 8.24 24.78
N ALA A 552 25.55 7.14 25.24
CA ALA A 552 26.34 6.24 24.41
C ALA A 552 25.46 5.22 23.67
N SER A 553 24.38 4.73 24.32
CA SER A 553 23.38 3.82 23.73
C SER A 553 21.94 4.25 24.11
N PRO A 554 20.96 4.17 23.19
CA PRO A 554 21.20 3.99 21.77
C PRO A 554 21.93 5.22 21.22
N LYS A 555 22.87 4.99 20.30
CA LYS A 555 23.34 6.07 19.43
C LYS A 555 22.27 6.30 18.36
N ILE A 556 21.92 7.54 18.08
CA ILE A 556 20.97 7.87 17.00
C ILE A 556 21.75 8.42 15.81
N VAL A 557 21.37 8.01 14.61
CA VAL A 557 21.97 8.48 13.36
C VAL A 557 20.85 8.93 12.42
N LEU A 558 20.90 10.18 11.97
CA LEU A 558 20.13 10.62 10.81
C LEU A 558 20.79 10.03 9.58
N ASN A 559 20.12 9.10 8.91
CA ASN A 559 20.72 8.33 7.84
C ASN A 559 19.88 8.39 6.57
N THR A 560 20.52 8.03 5.47
CA THR A 560 19.84 7.76 4.21
C THR A 560 19.65 6.26 4.02
N THR A 561 18.60 5.85 3.31
CA THR A 561 18.28 4.42 3.12
C THR A 561 19.41 3.67 2.44
N ASP A 562 20.02 4.24 1.40
CA ASP A 562 21.17 3.64 0.71
C ASP A 562 22.34 3.40 1.67
N LYS A 563 22.75 4.41 2.44
CA LYS A 563 23.90 4.32 3.36
C LYS A 563 23.65 3.39 4.53
N LEU A 564 22.45 3.40 5.10
CA LEU A 564 22.06 2.43 6.13
C LEU A 564 22.22 1.00 5.61
N PHE A 565 21.68 0.71 4.42
CA PHE A 565 21.71 -0.64 3.89
C PHE A 565 23.13 -1.05 3.45
N GLU A 566 23.93 -0.14 2.87
CA GLU A 566 25.34 -0.38 2.57
C GLU A 566 26.13 -0.77 3.83
N GLU A 567 25.98 0.00 4.92
CA GLU A 567 26.64 -0.27 6.19
C GLU A 567 26.15 -1.59 6.83
N PHE A 568 24.84 -1.86 6.73
CA PHE A 568 24.24 -3.08 7.24
C PHE A 568 24.73 -4.32 6.47
N GLU A 569 24.78 -4.25 5.14
CA GLU A 569 25.32 -5.30 4.28
C GLU A 569 26.80 -5.54 4.58
N GLN A 570 27.61 -4.48 4.69
CA GLN A 570 29.03 -4.61 5.01
C GLN A 570 29.28 -5.31 6.35
N LYS A 571 28.44 -5.03 7.35
CA LYS A 571 28.58 -5.59 8.70
C LYS A 571 27.97 -6.99 8.85
N TYR A 572 26.83 -7.25 8.21
CA TYR A 572 26.01 -8.44 8.48
C TYR A 572 25.69 -9.28 7.25
N GLY A 573 26.06 -8.85 6.04
CA GLY A 573 25.60 -9.42 4.76
C GLY A 573 25.73 -10.94 4.63
N SER A 574 26.79 -11.53 5.21
CA SER A 574 27.02 -12.98 5.21
C SER A 574 26.15 -13.77 6.21
N SER A 575 25.54 -13.09 7.18
CA SER A 575 24.66 -13.67 8.21
C SER A 575 23.17 -13.45 7.93
N ILE A 576 22.83 -12.61 6.95
CA ILE A 576 21.46 -12.31 6.57
C ILE A 576 20.83 -13.56 5.91
N PRO A 577 19.65 -14.03 6.36
CA PRO A 577 18.96 -15.15 5.74
C PRO A 577 18.59 -14.89 4.28
N VAL A 578 18.64 -15.91 3.44
CA VAL A 578 18.13 -15.88 2.07
C VAL A 578 16.73 -16.49 2.03
N VAL A 579 15.79 -15.80 1.38
CA VAL A 579 14.41 -16.28 1.20
C VAL A 579 14.05 -16.25 -0.28
N LYS A 580 13.32 -17.28 -0.72
CA LYS A 580 12.85 -17.46 -2.09
C LYS A 580 11.35 -17.73 -2.08
N GLY A 581 10.59 -16.93 -2.80
CA GLY A 581 9.13 -17.04 -2.90
C GLY A 581 8.45 -15.68 -2.98
N ASP A 582 7.15 -15.70 -3.25
CA ASP A 582 6.27 -14.54 -3.34
C ASP A 582 5.90 -14.01 -1.95
N ILE A 583 5.77 -12.68 -1.82
CA ILE A 583 5.25 -12.04 -0.61
C ILE A 583 3.85 -11.52 -0.96
N THR A 584 2.87 -12.42 -1.05
CA THR A 584 1.56 -12.10 -1.65
C THR A 584 0.92 -10.90 -0.95
N PRO A 585 0.61 -9.83 -1.69
CA PRO A 585 0.17 -8.55 -1.14
C PRO A 585 -1.31 -8.55 -0.66
N TYR A 586 -1.64 -7.63 0.26
CA TYR A 586 -2.95 -7.57 0.95
C TYR A 586 -3.89 -6.43 0.52
N TRP A 587 -3.43 -5.49 -0.31
CA TRP A 587 -4.19 -4.28 -0.60
C TRP A 587 -4.80 -4.21 -2.00
N GLU A 588 -4.42 -5.11 -2.91
CA GLU A 588 -4.91 -5.08 -4.30
C GLU A 588 -6.42 -5.31 -4.44
N ASP A 589 -7.10 -5.95 -3.48
CA ASP A 589 -8.56 -6.11 -3.55
C ASP A 589 -9.32 -4.78 -3.56
N GLY A 590 -8.73 -3.69 -3.08
CA GLY A 590 -9.36 -2.38 -3.18
C GLY A 590 -9.47 -1.88 -4.63
N ALA A 591 -8.51 -2.23 -5.50
CA ALA A 591 -8.45 -1.75 -6.88
C ALA A 591 -9.65 -2.21 -7.71
N VAL A 592 -10.22 -3.38 -7.40
CA VAL A 592 -11.43 -3.88 -8.08
C VAL A 592 -12.73 -3.18 -7.61
N SER A 593 -12.63 -2.12 -6.79
CA SER A 593 -13.71 -1.12 -6.63
C SER A 593 -13.95 -0.25 -7.87
N THR A 594 -13.06 -0.35 -8.86
CA THR A 594 -13.13 0.35 -10.15
C THR A 594 -12.74 -0.62 -11.27
N ALA A 595 -13.50 -1.72 -11.39
CA ALA A 595 -13.12 -2.90 -12.17
C ALA A 595 -12.95 -2.62 -13.67
N TYR A 596 -13.76 -1.71 -14.23
CA TYR A 596 -13.63 -1.30 -15.63
C TYR A 596 -12.29 -0.58 -15.88
N GLU A 597 -11.96 0.41 -15.06
CA GLU A 597 -10.75 1.21 -15.20
C GLU A 597 -9.50 0.35 -15.00
N GLU A 598 -9.50 -0.55 -14.01
CA GLU A 598 -8.40 -1.50 -13.77
C GLU A 598 -8.18 -2.42 -14.98
N GLY A 599 -9.24 -3.09 -15.46
CA GLY A 599 -9.14 -3.95 -16.64
C GLY A 599 -8.67 -3.21 -17.90
N LYS A 600 -9.04 -1.93 -18.04
CA LYS A 600 -8.59 -1.07 -19.13
C LYS A 600 -7.11 -0.68 -18.99
N ASN A 601 -6.63 -0.33 -17.79
CA ASN A 601 -5.23 0.00 -17.56
C ASN A 601 -4.30 -1.20 -17.83
N ARG A 602 -4.69 -2.39 -17.38
CA ARG A 602 -4.00 -3.64 -17.70
C ARG A 602 -3.94 -3.91 -19.20
N SER A 603 -5.06 -3.70 -19.90
CA SER A 603 -5.10 -3.79 -21.37
C SER A 603 -4.17 -2.76 -22.03
N ASN A 604 -4.09 -1.53 -21.51
CA ASN A 604 -3.19 -0.50 -22.02
C ASN A 604 -1.72 -0.87 -21.85
N SER A 605 -1.35 -1.42 -20.69
CA SER A 605 -0.02 -1.95 -20.39
C SER A 605 0.44 -2.99 -21.43
N LEU A 606 -0.40 -4.00 -21.67
CA LEU A 606 -0.13 -5.05 -22.68
C LEU A 606 -0.06 -4.49 -24.11
N ARG A 607 -0.94 -3.53 -24.46
CA ARG A 607 -0.94 -2.87 -25.77
C ARG A 607 0.33 -2.06 -25.99
N LEU A 608 0.79 -1.31 -25.00
CA LEU A 608 1.99 -0.48 -25.10
C LEU A 608 3.26 -1.33 -25.26
N GLN A 609 3.34 -2.46 -24.54
CA GLN A 609 4.39 -3.47 -24.73
C GLN A 609 4.37 -4.04 -26.15
N GLN A 610 3.20 -4.46 -26.64
CA GLN A 610 3.05 -5.00 -27.99
C GLN A 610 3.42 -3.96 -29.06
N LEU A 611 2.97 -2.72 -28.87
CA LEU A 611 3.23 -1.60 -29.75
C LEU A 611 4.74 -1.29 -29.85
N THR A 612 5.47 -1.35 -28.74
CA THR A 612 6.95 -1.20 -28.73
C THR A 612 7.61 -2.16 -29.73
N THR A 613 7.22 -3.44 -29.70
CA THR A 613 7.74 -4.45 -30.64
C THR A 613 7.23 -4.21 -32.06
N LEU A 614 6.00 -3.72 -32.24
CA LEU A 614 5.45 -3.39 -33.55
C LEU A 614 6.22 -2.26 -34.25
N TYR A 615 6.67 -1.23 -33.50
CA TYR A 615 7.57 -0.19 -34.02
C TYR A 615 8.86 -0.81 -34.56
N SER A 616 9.46 -1.77 -33.84
CA SER A 616 10.66 -2.48 -34.30
C SER A 616 10.46 -3.25 -35.61
N ILE A 617 9.27 -3.82 -35.83
CA ILE A 617 8.93 -4.57 -37.05
C ILE A 617 8.70 -3.62 -38.23
N LEU A 618 7.85 -2.60 -38.03
CA LEU A 618 7.35 -1.74 -39.10
C LEU A 618 8.29 -0.58 -39.44
N ASP A 619 8.57 0.28 -38.47
CA ASP A 619 9.36 1.50 -38.67
C ASP A 619 10.07 1.94 -37.36
N PRO A 620 11.25 1.39 -37.07
CA PRO A 620 11.96 1.67 -35.82
C PRO A 620 12.39 3.14 -35.70
N LYS A 621 12.51 3.87 -36.82
CA LYS A 621 12.94 5.29 -36.81
C LYS A 621 11.88 6.23 -36.23
N LYS A 622 10.63 5.79 -36.15
CA LYS A 622 9.53 6.56 -35.56
C LYS A 622 9.39 6.37 -34.06
N TYR A 623 10.13 5.44 -33.47
CA TYR A 623 10.04 5.21 -32.03
C TYR A 623 10.47 6.47 -31.28
N ASN A 624 9.60 6.95 -30.39
CA ASN A 624 9.84 8.13 -29.58
C ASN A 624 9.90 7.72 -28.11
N ALA A 625 11.12 7.55 -27.59
CA ALA A 625 11.34 7.09 -26.22
C ALA A 625 10.65 7.97 -25.17
N SER A 626 10.60 9.29 -25.38
CA SER A 626 9.89 10.21 -24.48
C SER A 626 8.38 9.98 -24.47
N ALA A 627 7.76 9.76 -25.64
CA ALA A 627 6.32 9.51 -25.70
C ALA A 627 5.93 8.16 -25.09
N PHE A 628 6.76 7.12 -25.27
CA PHE A 628 6.56 5.83 -24.60
C PHE A 628 6.76 5.94 -23.08
N TYR A 629 7.72 6.75 -22.63
CA TYR A 629 7.91 7.03 -21.20
C TYR A 629 6.68 7.69 -20.58
N GLU A 630 6.08 8.69 -21.24
CA GLU A 630 4.86 9.33 -20.73
C GLU A 630 3.68 8.34 -20.59
N ALA A 631 3.48 7.47 -21.58
CA ALA A 631 2.42 6.45 -21.53
C ALA A 631 2.66 5.42 -20.41
N TRP A 632 3.89 4.93 -20.25
CA TRP A 632 4.24 4.04 -19.13
C TRP A 632 4.06 4.73 -17.78
N LYS A 633 4.49 5.99 -17.66
CA LYS A 633 4.33 6.79 -16.45
C LYS A 633 2.88 6.93 -16.04
N ASN A 634 1.97 7.16 -16.99
CA ASN A 634 0.54 7.24 -16.74
C ASN A 634 -0.06 5.89 -16.29
N ILE A 635 0.35 4.77 -16.89
CA ILE A 635 -0.02 3.43 -16.43
C ILE A 635 0.42 3.20 -14.97
N LEU A 636 1.65 3.59 -14.62
CA LEU A 636 2.18 3.45 -13.27
C LEU A 636 1.47 4.37 -12.25
N LEU A 637 1.12 5.60 -12.64
CA LEU A 637 0.36 6.52 -11.78
C LEU A 637 -1.07 6.02 -11.51
N PHE A 638 -1.65 5.27 -12.44
CA PHE A 638 -2.91 4.58 -12.17
C PHE A 638 -2.74 3.44 -11.15
N HIS A 639 -1.66 2.65 -11.22
CA HIS A 639 -1.37 1.59 -10.22
C HIS A 639 -0.72 2.09 -8.92
N GLU A 640 -0.47 3.39 -8.80
CA GLU A 640 -0.06 4.01 -7.54
C GLU A 640 -1.12 3.78 -6.46
N HIS A 641 -0.70 3.50 -5.21
CA HIS A 641 -1.60 2.92 -4.20
C HIS A 641 -2.69 3.84 -3.64
N THR A 642 -2.59 5.15 -3.84
CA THR A 642 -3.68 6.06 -3.48
C THR A 642 -4.77 5.98 -4.55
N TRP A 643 -5.82 5.22 -4.23
CA TRP A 643 -6.89 4.93 -5.17
C TRP A 643 -7.99 6.00 -5.17
N GLY A 644 -8.16 6.67 -4.03
CA GLY A 644 -9.22 7.62 -3.77
C GLY A 644 -8.87 8.52 -2.58
N ALA A 645 -9.85 8.81 -1.74
CA ALA A 645 -9.75 9.75 -0.62
C ALA A 645 -9.94 9.05 0.72
N HIS A 646 -9.39 9.64 1.79
CA HIS A 646 -9.56 9.14 3.16
C HIS A 646 -11.04 9.00 3.59
N ASN A 647 -11.94 9.77 2.98
CA ASN A 647 -13.38 9.77 3.21
C ASN A 647 -14.20 9.23 2.02
N SER A 648 -13.59 8.47 1.10
CA SER A 648 -14.29 7.93 -0.09
C SER A 648 -15.53 7.11 0.22
N ILE A 649 -15.62 6.49 1.40
CA ILE A 649 -16.76 5.66 1.81
C ILE A 649 -17.78 6.45 2.61
N THR A 650 -17.33 7.34 3.50
CA THR A 650 -18.21 8.08 4.42
C THR A 650 -18.83 9.31 3.78
N GLN A 651 -18.17 9.91 2.78
CA GLN A 651 -18.59 11.12 2.07
C GLN A 651 -18.31 11.03 0.55
N PRO A 652 -18.73 9.96 -0.15
CA PRO A 652 -18.37 9.65 -1.54
C PRO A 652 -18.70 10.76 -2.56
N ASP A 653 -19.72 11.56 -2.30
CA ASP A 653 -20.29 12.50 -3.29
C ASP A 653 -19.74 13.93 -3.18
N ILE A 654 -18.89 14.24 -2.20
CA ILE A 654 -18.39 15.60 -2.04
C ILE A 654 -17.34 15.92 -3.13
N PRO A 655 -17.20 17.19 -3.54
CA PRO A 655 -16.26 17.58 -4.61
C PRO A 655 -14.83 17.09 -4.41
N PHE A 656 -14.33 17.09 -3.17
CA PHE A 656 -13.01 16.57 -2.85
C PHE A 656 -12.83 15.10 -3.27
N VAL A 657 -13.79 14.23 -2.97
CA VAL A 657 -13.71 12.79 -3.27
C VAL A 657 -13.88 12.54 -4.77
N THR A 658 -14.87 13.19 -5.39
CA THR A 658 -15.15 12.99 -6.81
C THR A 658 -14.03 13.53 -7.69
N GLU A 659 -13.36 14.62 -7.28
CA GLU A 659 -12.20 15.16 -8.00
C GLU A 659 -10.96 14.28 -7.88
N GLN A 660 -10.68 13.70 -6.70
CA GLN A 660 -9.60 12.71 -6.54
C GLN A 660 -9.78 11.55 -7.52
N TRP A 661 -11.00 11.02 -7.61
CA TRP A 661 -11.31 9.93 -8.53
C TRP A 661 -11.19 10.37 -10.00
N ARG A 662 -11.66 11.58 -10.34
CA ARG A 662 -11.52 12.13 -11.69
C ARG A 662 -10.05 12.19 -12.12
N ILE A 663 -9.16 12.66 -11.24
CA ILE A 663 -7.72 12.73 -11.50
C ILE A 663 -7.11 11.34 -11.62
N LYS A 664 -7.44 10.42 -10.70
CA LYS A 664 -6.96 9.02 -10.75
C LYS A 664 -7.32 8.35 -12.08
N LYS A 665 -8.59 8.44 -12.48
CA LYS A 665 -9.10 7.92 -13.76
C LYS A 665 -8.40 8.56 -14.96
N GLN A 666 -8.04 9.85 -14.86
CA GLN A 666 -7.39 10.57 -15.95
C GLN A 666 -6.06 9.94 -16.36
N PHE A 667 -5.26 9.41 -15.43
CA PHE A 667 -4.01 8.71 -15.78
C PHE A 667 -4.23 7.54 -16.74
N MET A 668 -5.25 6.71 -16.50
CA MET A 668 -5.60 5.61 -17.40
C MET A 668 -6.10 6.12 -18.76
N LEU A 669 -6.88 7.20 -18.79
CA LEU A 669 -7.38 7.81 -20.02
C LEU A 669 -6.27 8.44 -20.86
N ASP A 670 -5.34 9.15 -20.21
CA ASP A 670 -4.17 9.76 -20.86
C ASP A 670 -3.27 8.68 -21.48
N ALA A 671 -3.00 7.59 -20.73
CA ALA A 671 -2.28 6.45 -21.27
C ALA A 671 -2.98 5.85 -22.50
N ASP A 672 -4.31 5.67 -22.47
CA ASP A 672 -5.06 5.15 -23.62
C ASP A 672 -4.95 6.08 -24.84
N GLU A 673 -5.11 7.39 -24.64
CA GLU A 673 -4.99 8.38 -25.70
C GLU A 673 -3.59 8.41 -26.31
N GLU A 674 -2.55 8.41 -25.48
CA GLU A 674 -1.15 8.37 -25.90
C GLU A 674 -0.83 7.11 -26.71
N ILE A 675 -1.27 5.94 -26.23
CA ILE A 675 -1.12 4.67 -26.94
C ILE A 675 -1.85 4.71 -28.30
N ASN A 676 -3.10 5.19 -28.33
CA ASN A 676 -3.87 5.33 -29.56
C ASN A 676 -3.18 6.27 -30.56
N SER A 677 -2.61 7.37 -30.08
CA SER A 677 -1.86 8.33 -30.91
C SER A 677 -0.59 7.70 -31.50
N LEU A 678 0.19 6.98 -30.70
CA LEU A 678 1.37 6.23 -31.14
C LEU A 678 1.00 5.17 -32.19
N GLU A 679 -0.01 4.36 -31.91
CA GLU A 679 -0.51 3.32 -32.83
C GLU A 679 -0.96 3.92 -34.17
N ASN A 680 -1.79 4.96 -34.14
CA ASN A 680 -2.26 5.64 -35.35
C ASN A 680 -1.09 6.25 -36.15
N SER A 681 -0.14 6.89 -35.47
CA SER A 681 1.04 7.50 -36.10
C SER A 681 1.92 6.48 -36.83
N LEU A 682 2.06 5.28 -36.25
CA LEU A 682 2.75 4.16 -36.88
C LEU A 682 1.97 3.61 -38.07
N LEU A 683 0.69 3.27 -37.86
CA LEU A 683 -0.10 2.48 -38.81
C LEU A 683 -0.58 3.27 -40.04
N GLN A 684 -0.86 4.57 -39.94
CA GLN A 684 -1.40 5.38 -41.05
C GLN A 684 -0.57 5.34 -42.35
N GLN A 685 0.73 5.05 -42.24
CA GLN A 685 1.61 4.99 -43.40
C GLN A 685 1.45 3.68 -44.19
N VAL A 686 1.04 2.60 -43.55
CA VAL A 686 0.93 1.27 -44.16
C VAL A 686 -0.51 0.84 -44.40
N THR A 687 -1.48 1.39 -43.66
CA THR A 687 -2.89 0.97 -43.74
C THR A 687 -3.67 1.64 -44.88
N ASN A 688 -4.59 0.88 -45.47
CA ASN A 688 -5.62 1.38 -46.37
C ASN A 688 -6.92 0.62 -46.07
N PRO A 689 -7.90 1.23 -45.39
CA PRO A 689 -9.13 0.54 -44.99
C PRO A 689 -9.90 -0.12 -46.14
N LYS A 690 -9.76 0.37 -47.38
CA LYS A 690 -10.46 -0.18 -48.56
C LYS A 690 -9.69 -1.29 -49.27
N SER A 691 -8.53 -1.70 -48.74
CA SER A 691 -7.68 -2.70 -49.38
C SER A 691 -8.16 -4.12 -49.13
N LYS A 692 -8.17 -4.95 -50.18
CA LYS A 692 -8.35 -6.41 -50.06
C LYS A 692 -7.07 -7.10 -49.57
N ARG A 693 -5.93 -6.43 -49.55
CA ARG A 693 -4.67 -6.96 -49.04
C ARG A 693 -4.59 -6.75 -47.53
N ILE A 694 -4.42 -7.85 -46.80
CA ILE A 694 -4.38 -7.89 -45.34
C ILE A 694 -2.98 -8.32 -44.90
N ALA A 695 -2.35 -7.54 -44.03
CA ALA A 695 -1.14 -7.94 -43.31
C ALA A 695 -1.54 -8.47 -41.94
N VAL A 696 -1.09 -9.68 -41.60
CA VAL A 696 -1.19 -10.24 -40.25
C VAL A 696 0.19 -10.23 -39.63
N ILE A 697 0.36 -9.46 -38.56
CA ILE A 697 1.65 -9.19 -37.92
C ILE A 697 1.72 -9.92 -36.59
N ASN A 698 2.84 -10.58 -36.36
CA ASN A 698 3.15 -11.29 -35.13
C ASN A 698 4.28 -10.60 -34.40
N THR A 699 4.00 -10.09 -33.20
CA THR A 699 4.97 -9.45 -32.30
C THR A 699 5.65 -10.43 -31.35
N ALA A 700 5.32 -11.72 -31.41
CA ALA A 700 5.95 -12.76 -30.61
C ALA A 700 7.11 -13.45 -31.36
N SER A 701 8.00 -14.09 -30.61
CA SER A 701 9.24 -14.73 -31.11
C SER A 701 9.07 -16.17 -31.62
N TRP A 702 7.84 -16.65 -31.74
CA TRP A 702 7.51 -17.96 -32.31
C TRP A 702 6.40 -17.82 -33.36
N MET A 703 6.33 -18.79 -34.28
CA MET A 703 5.29 -18.84 -35.30
C MET A 703 3.91 -19.13 -34.67
N ARG A 704 2.86 -18.43 -35.12
CA ARG A 704 1.51 -18.54 -34.55
C ARG A 704 0.46 -18.96 -35.59
N ASN A 705 -0.57 -19.66 -35.11
CA ASN A 705 -1.80 -19.98 -35.85
C ASN A 705 -2.99 -19.58 -34.98
N GLU A 706 -3.73 -18.54 -35.36
CA GLU A 706 -4.78 -17.96 -34.52
C GLU A 706 -5.90 -17.31 -35.32
N PRO A 707 -7.12 -17.24 -34.76
CA PRO A 707 -8.18 -16.46 -35.36
C PRO A 707 -7.81 -14.98 -35.33
N VAL A 708 -7.97 -14.30 -36.46
CA VAL A 708 -7.75 -12.86 -36.58
C VAL A 708 -9.00 -12.16 -37.08
N PHE A 709 -9.24 -10.97 -36.54
CA PHE A 709 -10.41 -10.16 -36.84
C PHE A 709 -9.99 -8.97 -37.72
N ILE A 710 -10.76 -8.70 -38.76
CA ILE A 710 -10.53 -7.60 -39.70
C ILE A 710 -11.75 -6.67 -39.74
N PRO A 711 -11.56 -5.34 -39.78
CA PRO A 711 -12.67 -4.37 -39.82
C PRO A 711 -13.61 -4.56 -41.01
N ALA A 712 -14.86 -4.11 -40.84
CA ALA A 712 -15.98 -4.22 -41.78
C ALA A 712 -15.89 -3.32 -43.03
N THR A 713 -14.72 -3.20 -43.66
CA THR A 713 -14.47 -2.17 -44.68
C THR A 713 -14.42 -2.72 -46.10
N VAL A 714 -14.21 -4.03 -46.27
CA VAL A 714 -14.06 -4.67 -47.59
C VAL A 714 -14.82 -5.99 -47.64
N ASN A 715 -15.62 -6.19 -48.69
CA ASN A 715 -16.38 -7.42 -48.88
C ASN A 715 -15.51 -8.54 -49.46
N GLY A 716 -15.78 -9.77 -49.03
CA GLY A 716 -15.25 -11.00 -49.62
C GLY A 716 -15.84 -12.25 -48.97
N LYS A 717 -15.46 -13.41 -49.51
CA LYS A 717 -15.96 -14.73 -49.10
C LYS A 717 -14.85 -15.69 -48.65
N SER A 718 -13.60 -15.41 -49.01
CA SER A 718 -12.43 -16.17 -48.58
C SER A 718 -11.20 -15.26 -48.48
N VAL A 719 -10.15 -15.77 -47.85
CA VAL A 719 -8.81 -15.19 -47.90
C VAL A 719 -7.86 -16.15 -48.59
N LYS A 720 -6.94 -15.61 -49.38
CA LYS A 720 -5.88 -16.35 -50.06
C LYS A 720 -4.54 -15.96 -49.45
N ASP A 721 -3.75 -16.93 -49.00
CA ASP A 721 -2.40 -16.67 -48.50
C ASP A 721 -1.38 -16.48 -49.64
N ALA A 722 -0.13 -16.20 -49.31
CA ALA A 722 0.96 -15.98 -50.27
C ALA A 722 1.27 -17.23 -51.13
N THR A 723 0.91 -18.43 -50.69
CA THR A 723 1.08 -19.69 -51.47
C THR A 723 -0.06 -19.92 -52.46
N GLY A 724 -1.12 -19.12 -52.38
CA GLY A 724 -2.34 -19.29 -53.17
C GLY A 724 -3.38 -20.18 -52.50
N LYS A 725 -3.11 -20.74 -51.31
CA LYS A 725 -4.08 -21.53 -50.55
C LYS A 725 -5.18 -20.60 -50.06
N LYS A 726 -6.44 -21.00 -50.31
CA LYS A 726 -7.62 -20.26 -49.88
C LYS A 726 -8.21 -20.85 -48.61
N GLN A 727 -8.75 -19.99 -47.76
CA GLN A 727 -9.39 -20.34 -46.50
C GLN A 727 -10.74 -19.59 -46.35
N PRO A 728 -11.69 -20.15 -45.60
CA PRO A 728 -12.97 -19.49 -45.38
C PRO A 728 -12.79 -18.16 -44.63
N LEU A 729 -13.54 -17.15 -45.07
CA LEU A 729 -13.66 -15.86 -44.41
C LEU A 729 -15.10 -15.72 -43.91
N GLN A 730 -15.28 -15.61 -42.60
CA GLN A 730 -16.61 -15.48 -42.01
C GLN A 730 -16.91 -14.02 -41.70
N LYS A 731 -18.02 -13.51 -42.24
CA LYS A 731 -18.59 -12.22 -41.82
C LYS A 731 -19.34 -12.40 -40.51
N LEU A 732 -19.09 -11.53 -39.53
CA LEU A 732 -19.75 -11.51 -38.24
C LEU A 732 -20.99 -10.59 -38.28
N THR A 733 -21.84 -10.71 -37.26
CA THR A 733 -23.10 -9.94 -37.16
C THR A 733 -22.85 -8.44 -37.04
N ASP A 734 -21.74 -8.01 -36.45
CA ASP A 734 -21.32 -6.60 -36.37
C ASP A 734 -20.71 -6.07 -37.69
N GLY A 735 -20.60 -6.93 -38.71
CA GLY A 735 -20.06 -6.61 -40.03
C GLY A 735 -18.57 -6.86 -40.19
N SER A 736 -17.82 -7.07 -39.10
CA SER A 736 -16.40 -7.43 -39.15
C SER A 736 -16.21 -8.83 -39.75
N TYR A 737 -14.96 -9.20 -40.05
CA TYR A 737 -14.64 -10.52 -40.59
C TYR A 737 -13.65 -11.27 -39.71
N VAL A 738 -13.72 -12.59 -39.72
CA VAL A 738 -12.77 -13.48 -39.04
C VAL A 738 -12.30 -14.60 -39.97
N PHE A 739 -11.01 -14.92 -39.90
CA PHE A 739 -10.42 -16.11 -40.50
C PHE A 739 -9.31 -16.66 -39.61
N MET A 740 -8.87 -17.90 -39.88
CA MET A 740 -7.75 -18.52 -39.15
C MET A 740 -6.43 -18.18 -39.85
N ALA A 741 -5.66 -17.24 -39.30
CA ALA A 741 -4.32 -16.99 -39.81
C ALA A 741 -3.41 -18.18 -39.48
N GLU A 742 -2.75 -18.73 -40.48
CA GLU A 742 -1.87 -19.90 -40.35
C GLU A 742 -0.42 -19.50 -40.64
N ARG A 743 0.51 -20.03 -39.85
CA ARG A 743 1.96 -19.92 -40.02
C ARG A 743 2.46 -18.46 -40.08
N VAL A 744 1.89 -17.59 -39.25
CA VAL A 744 2.36 -16.20 -39.17
C VAL A 744 3.74 -16.21 -38.52
N PRO A 745 4.80 -15.75 -39.21
CA PRO A 745 6.18 -15.95 -38.78
C PRO A 745 6.51 -15.15 -37.52
N ALA A 746 7.52 -15.59 -36.77
CA ALA A 746 8.00 -14.91 -35.57
C ALA A 746 8.49 -13.48 -35.89
N LEU A 747 8.09 -12.49 -35.08
CA LEU A 747 8.50 -11.09 -35.21
C LEU A 747 8.38 -10.57 -36.66
N GLY A 748 7.32 -10.99 -37.35
CA GLY A 748 7.19 -10.89 -38.81
C GLY A 748 5.76 -10.74 -39.27
N THR A 749 5.55 -10.79 -40.58
CA THR A 749 4.25 -10.54 -41.21
C THR A 749 3.90 -11.62 -42.22
N ALA A 750 2.64 -12.08 -42.22
CA ALA A 750 2.05 -12.87 -43.30
C ALA A 750 1.05 -12.02 -44.09
N ILE A 751 1.04 -12.16 -45.42
CA ILE A 751 0.14 -11.42 -46.30
C ILE A 751 -0.99 -12.34 -46.80
N TYR A 752 -2.20 -11.83 -46.70
CA TYR A 752 -3.42 -12.45 -47.22
C TYR A 752 -4.12 -11.50 -48.18
N THR A 753 -4.92 -12.05 -49.10
CA THR A 753 -5.78 -11.28 -50.00
C THR A 753 -7.21 -11.77 -49.87
N ILE A 754 -8.13 -10.87 -49.53
CA ILE A 754 -9.57 -11.12 -49.55
C ILE A 754 -10.01 -11.38 -51.00
N THR A 755 -10.78 -12.43 -51.23
CA THR A 755 -11.32 -12.78 -52.55
C THR A 755 -12.84 -12.96 -52.49
N ASP A 756 -13.51 -12.80 -53.61
CA ASP A 756 -14.97 -12.98 -53.73
C ASP A 756 -15.35 -14.45 -53.98
N GLU A 757 -14.36 -15.33 -54.09
CA GLU A 757 -14.57 -16.76 -54.28
C GLU A 757 -14.94 -17.45 -52.98
N GLU A 758 -15.96 -18.30 -53.04
CA GLU A 758 -16.40 -19.08 -51.88
C GLU A 758 -15.54 -20.33 -51.71
N VAL A 759 -15.10 -20.57 -50.49
CA VAL A 759 -14.31 -21.75 -50.14
C VAL A 759 -15.04 -22.47 -49.03
N LYS A 760 -15.42 -23.72 -49.28
CA LYS A 760 -15.96 -24.58 -48.23
C LYS A 760 -14.86 -24.85 -47.21
N ALA A 761 -15.16 -24.66 -45.93
CA ALA A 761 -14.26 -25.09 -44.87
C ALA A 761 -14.02 -26.61 -44.99
N ASN A 762 -12.78 -27.06 -44.81
CA ASN A 762 -12.49 -28.48 -44.65
C ASN A 762 -13.16 -28.97 -43.36
N GLN A 763 -14.37 -29.55 -43.46
CA GLN A 763 -15.06 -30.33 -42.42
C GLN A 763 -15.00 -29.79 -40.97
N THR A 764 -15.16 -28.48 -40.73
CA THR A 764 -15.44 -28.01 -39.36
C THR A 764 -16.88 -28.33 -39.02
N ASN A 765 -17.12 -29.47 -38.36
CA ASN A 765 -18.45 -29.88 -37.92
C ASN A 765 -18.79 -29.17 -36.60
N PHE A 766 -19.10 -27.88 -36.67
CA PHE A 766 -19.70 -27.20 -35.53
C PHE A 766 -21.05 -27.86 -35.21
N MET A 767 -21.12 -28.53 -34.08
CA MET A 767 -22.34 -29.09 -33.53
C MET A 767 -22.86 -28.12 -32.47
N LEU A 768 -24.15 -27.79 -32.56
CA LEU A 768 -24.85 -26.97 -31.59
C LEU A 768 -26.17 -27.66 -31.27
N THR A 769 -26.40 -27.92 -29.98
CA THR A 769 -27.67 -28.38 -29.45
C THR A 769 -28.31 -27.26 -28.62
N ASP A 770 -29.38 -27.58 -27.88
CA ASP A 770 -30.01 -26.65 -26.95
C ASP A 770 -29.18 -26.33 -25.70
N SER A 771 -28.12 -27.11 -25.43
CA SER A 771 -27.30 -27.01 -24.21
C SER A 771 -25.83 -27.38 -24.39
N SER A 772 -25.38 -27.65 -25.61
CA SER A 772 -23.98 -27.98 -25.89
C SER A 772 -23.49 -27.44 -27.22
N VAL A 773 -22.17 -27.22 -27.30
CA VAL A 773 -21.49 -26.86 -28.54
C VAL A 773 -20.19 -27.65 -28.67
N SER A 774 -19.83 -28.04 -29.91
CA SER A 774 -18.53 -28.64 -30.23
C SER A 774 -18.04 -28.23 -31.61
N ASN A 775 -16.73 -28.23 -31.82
CA ASN A 775 -16.09 -28.08 -33.12
C ASN A 775 -15.35 -29.36 -33.57
N GLY A 776 -15.57 -30.48 -32.89
CA GLY A 776 -14.87 -31.75 -33.14
C GLY A 776 -13.47 -31.86 -32.52
N LYS A 777 -12.92 -30.81 -31.92
CA LYS A 777 -11.70 -30.83 -31.09
C LYS A 777 -11.96 -30.58 -29.61
N ILE A 778 -12.96 -29.76 -29.33
CA ILE A 778 -13.45 -29.45 -27.99
C ILE A 778 -14.96 -29.44 -27.99
N SER A 779 -15.53 -29.85 -26.86
CA SER A 779 -16.96 -29.86 -26.59
C SER A 779 -17.23 -29.26 -25.23
N LEU A 780 -18.32 -28.51 -25.13
CA LEU A 780 -18.79 -27.97 -23.86
C LEU A 780 -20.31 -28.13 -23.74
N GLN A 781 -20.77 -28.34 -22.52
CA GLN A 781 -22.19 -28.39 -22.15
C GLN A 781 -22.44 -27.39 -21.03
N TRP A 782 -23.48 -26.57 -21.16
CA TRP A 782 -23.90 -25.64 -20.12
C TRP A 782 -25.20 -26.08 -19.44
N ASP A 783 -25.36 -25.68 -18.18
CA ASP A 783 -26.59 -25.84 -17.43
C ASP A 783 -27.67 -24.91 -18.00
N LYS A 784 -28.87 -25.44 -18.31
CA LYS A 784 -29.95 -24.64 -18.92
C LYS A 784 -30.57 -23.62 -17.98
N LYS A 785 -30.44 -23.80 -16.66
CA LYS A 785 -31.04 -22.92 -15.65
C LYS A 785 -30.13 -21.74 -15.35
N ASN A 786 -28.85 -21.99 -15.09
CA ASN A 786 -27.88 -20.96 -14.66
C ASN A 786 -26.77 -20.68 -15.68
N GLY A 787 -26.61 -21.47 -16.74
CA GLY A 787 -25.64 -21.23 -17.83
C GLY A 787 -24.17 -21.50 -17.49
N SER A 788 -23.85 -22.04 -16.32
CA SER A 788 -22.49 -22.50 -16.00
C SER A 788 -22.10 -23.71 -16.86
N ILE A 789 -20.81 -23.86 -17.15
CA ILE A 789 -20.27 -24.95 -17.98
C ILE A 789 -20.09 -26.19 -17.11
N ILE A 790 -21.00 -27.16 -17.23
CA ILE A 790 -21.02 -28.40 -16.44
C ILE A 790 -20.17 -29.51 -17.07
N LYS A 791 -19.87 -29.40 -18.36
CA LYS A 791 -18.93 -30.28 -19.05
C LYS A 791 -18.02 -29.48 -19.97
N LEU A 792 -16.72 -29.71 -19.86
CA LEU A 792 -15.70 -29.25 -20.79
C LEU A 792 -14.80 -30.44 -21.10
N ALA A 793 -14.72 -30.86 -22.35
CA ALA A 793 -13.92 -32.00 -22.77
C ALA A 793 -13.27 -31.75 -24.14
N ASP A 794 -12.01 -32.12 -24.27
CA ASP A 794 -11.33 -32.22 -25.57
C ASP A 794 -11.76 -33.52 -26.30
N ASN A 795 -10.93 -34.06 -27.20
CA ASN A 795 -11.22 -35.31 -27.91
C ASN A 795 -11.33 -36.56 -27.00
N GLY A 796 -11.05 -36.46 -25.70
CA GLY A 796 -11.23 -37.53 -24.72
C GLY A 796 -12.59 -37.52 -23.98
N ALA A 797 -12.77 -38.50 -23.09
CA ALA A 797 -13.94 -38.59 -22.21
C ALA A 797 -13.80 -37.77 -20.91
N PHE A 798 -12.63 -37.17 -20.65
CA PHE A 798 -12.35 -36.48 -19.40
C PHE A 798 -13.07 -35.14 -19.33
N ASN A 799 -13.78 -34.89 -18.23
CA ASN A 799 -14.44 -33.62 -17.99
C ASN A 799 -13.55 -32.74 -17.11
N TYR A 800 -13.07 -31.61 -17.65
CA TYR A 800 -12.28 -30.64 -16.91
C TYR A 800 -13.12 -29.79 -15.94
N ALA A 801 -14.44 -29.72 -16.14
CA ALA A 801 -15.35 -29.02 -15.24
C ALA A 801 -15.65 -29.84 -13.98
N GLY A 802 -15.48 -29.23 -12.81
CA GLY A 802 -15.96 -29.70 -11.53
C GLY A 802 -17.31 -29.05 -11.17
N SER A 803 -17.64 -29.04 -9.87
CA SER A 803 -18.83 -28.35 -9.37
C SER A 803 -18.61 -27.66 -8.03
N TYR A 804 -19.20 -26.48 -7.87
CA TYR A 804 -19.33 -25.74 -6.62
C TYR A 804 -20.79 -25.34 -6.44
N GLN A 805 -21.39 -25.72 -5.31
CA GLN A 805 -22.82 -25.47 -5.02
C GLN A 805 -23.76 -25.83 -6.21
N ASN A 806 -23.50 -26.97 -6.86
CA ASN A 806 -24.23 -27.47 -8.03
C ASN A 806 -24.12 -26.64 -9.32
N GLN A 807 -23.09 -25.77 -9.44
CA GLN A 807 -22.77 -25.05 -10.67
C GLN A 807 -21.37 -25.40 -11.17
N GLY A 808 -21.16 -25.31 -12.48
CA GLY A 808 -19.88 -25.61 -13.14
C GLY A 808 -18.99 -24.37 -13.35
N LEU A 809 -18.08 -24.45 -14.32
CA LEU A 809 -17.16 -23.37 -14.68
C LEU A 809 -17.93 -22.13 -15.18
N ASN A 810 -17.35 -20.94 -14.96
CA ASN A 810 -17.93 -19.65 -15.36
C ASN A 810 -19.35 -19.37 -14.78
N SER A 811 -19.59 -19.88 -13.57
CA SER A 811 -20.80 -19.58 -12.77
C SER A 811 -20.75 -18.14 -12.24
N TYR A 812 -21.88 -17.43 -12.20
CA TYR A 812 -21.95 -16.06 -11.65
C TYR A 812 -22.35 -16.09 -10.17
N TRP A 813 -21.63 -15.34 -9.33
CA TRP A 813 -21.92 -15.23 -7.90
C TRP A 813 -21.92 -13.78 -7.46
N TYR A 814 -22.98 -13.37 -6.78
CA TYR A 814 -23.15 -12.05 -6.18
C TYR A 814 -23.29 -12.20 -4.67
N VAL A 815 -22.42 -11.56 -3.90
CA VAL A 815 -22.49 -11.55 -2.44
C VAL A 815 -23.18 -10.25 -2.00
N PRO A 816 -24.46 -10.28 -1.58
CA PRO A 816 -25.05 -9.13 -0.90
C PRO A 816 -24.42 -8.99 0.49
N GLY A 817 -23.96 -7.79 0.83
CA GLY A 817 -23.30 -7.55 2.11
C GLY A 817 -21.91 -8.19 2.19
N LEU A 818 -21.61 -8.76 3.36
CA LEU A 818 -20.29 -9.28 3.72
C LEU A 818 -20.26 -10.82 3.84
N ASN A 819 -21.41 -11.48 3.69
CA ASN A 819 -21.56 -12.91 3.97
C ASN A 819 -21.56 -13.76 2.69
N PRO A 820 -20.48 -14.48 2.35
CA PRO A 820 -20.46 -15.34 1.16
C PRO A 820 -21.43 -16.53 1.25
N SER A 821 -21.96 -16.88 2.44
CA SER A 821 -23.02 -17.90 2.55
C SER A 821 -24.38 -17.41 2.04
N GLU A 822 -24.56 -16.11 1.88
CA GLU A 822 -25.74 -15.46 1.30
C GLU A 822 -25.55 -15.18 -0.20
N ALA A 823 -24.48 -15.71 -0.81
CA ALA A 823 -24.20 -15.51 -2.22
C ALA A 823 -25.39 -15.98 -3.09
N GLU A 824 -25.83 -15.09 -3.96
CA GLU A 824 -26.88 -15.32 -4.93
C GLU A 824 -26.27 -15.55 -6.32
N THR A 825 -27.08 -16.09 -7.24
CA THR A 825 -26.67 -16.42 -8.59
C THR A 825 -27.74 -16.06 -9.61
N ASN A 826 -27.40 -16.10 -10.88
CA ASN A 826 -28.35 -15.87 -11.97
C ASN A 826 -29.24 -17.09 -12.22
N SER A 827 -30.40 -16.88 -12.83
CA SER A 827 -31.26 -17.97 -13.31
C SER A 827 -31.95 -17.57 -14.61
N GLN A 828 -32.74 -18.47 -15.20
CA GLN A 828 -33.53 -18.21 -16.41
C GLN A 828 -32.67 -17.75 -17.61
N VAL A 829 -31.62 -18.52 -17.92
CA VAL A 829 -30.71 -18.21 -19.02
C VAL A 829 -31.39 -18.37 -20.38
N GLN A 830 -31.34 -17.30 -21.17
CA GLN A 830 -31.72 -17.30 -22.58
C GLN A 830 -30.47 -17.54 -23.44
N VAL A 831 -30.55 -18.51 -24.34
CA VAL A 831 -29.47 -18.81 -25.30
C VAL A 831 -29.77 -18.10 -26.61
N LYS A 832 -28.83 -17.26 -27.07
CA LYS A 832 -28.87 -16.64 -28.39
C LYS A 832 -27.63 -17.07 -29.17
N VAL A 833 -27.83 -17.59 -30.38
CA VAL A 833 -26.72 -17.80 -31.32
C VAL A 833 -26.34 -16.44 -31.89
N LEU A 834 -25.13 -15.97 -31.59
CA LEU A 834 -24.61 -14.72 -32.15
C LEU A 834 -23.92 -14.97 -33.48
N GLU A 835 -23.08 -16.01 -33.54
CA GLU A 835 -22.30 -16.33 -34.74
C GLU A 835 -22.40 -17.82 -35.03
N LYS A 836 -22.67 -18.18 -36.28
CA LYS A 836 -22.65 -19.57 -36.76
C LYS A 836 -22.15 -19.59 -38.19
N GLY A 837 -20.84 -19.73 -38.34
CA GLY A 837 -20.21 -19.81 -39.64
C GLY A 837 -19.06 -20.81 -39.70
N PRO A 838 -18.29 -20.81 -40.79
CA PRO A 838 -17.25 -21.80 -41.04
C PRO A 838 -15.99 -21.66 -40.16
N VAL A 839 -15.79 -20.50 -39.50
CA VAL A 839 -14.57 -20.18 -38.74
C VAL A 839 -14.85 -20.13 -37.24
N VAL A 840 -15.94 -19.51 -36.82
CA VAL A 840 -16.31 -19.35 -35.40
C VAL A 840 -17.79 -19.61 -35.20
N LEU A 841 -18.09 -20.26 -34.07
CA LEU A 841 -19.42 -20.33 -33.50
C LEU A 841 -19.40 -19.60 -32.15
N THR A 842 -20.31 -18.65 -31.97
CA THR A 842 -20.48 -17.89 -30.73
C THR A 842 -21.92 -17.97 -30.27
N ILE A 843 -22.12 -18.39 -29.02
CA ILE A 843 -23.40 -18.26 -28.32
C ILE A 843 -23.31 -17.17 -27.25
N ALA A 844 -24.43 -16.56 -26.93
CA ALA A 844 -24.61 -15.70 -25.76
C ALA A 844 -25.62 -16.32 -24.81
N LEU A 845 -25.23 -16.43 -23.54
CA LEU A 845 -26.06 -16.81 -22.41
C LEU A 845 -26.45 -15.52 -21.70
N ILE A 846 -27.70 -15.09 -21.87
CA ILE A 846 -28.21 -13.81 -21.37
C ILE A 846 -29.20 -14.09 -20.23
N SER A 847 -29.04 -13.41 -19.10
CA SER A 847 -29.96 -13.50 -17.97
C SER A 847 -29.98 -12.21 -17.16
N GLU A 848 -31.07 -12.00 -16.42
CA GLU A 848 -31.02 -11.13 -15.25
C GLU A 848 -30.19 -11.79 -14.15
N ALA A 849 -29.52 -10.98 -13.32
CA ALA A 849 -28.78 -11.48 -12.17
C ALA A 849 -28.77 -10.44 -11.04
N PRO A 850 -28.64 -10.87 -9.78
CA PRO A 850 -28.48 -9.96 -8.64
C PRO A 850 -27.28 -9.02 -8.81
N GLY A 851 -27.40 -7.79 -8.33
CA GLY A 851 -26.36 -6.76 -8.42
C GLY A 851 -26.21 -6.07 -9.78
N VAL A 852 -26.83 -6.56 -10.85
CA VAL A 852 -26.60 -6.10 -12.22
C VAL A 852 -27.92 -5.79 -12.93
N ASN A 853 -27.87 -4.94 -13.96
CA ASN A 853 -28.97 -4.71 -14.90
C ASN A 853 -29.03 -5.84 -15.94
N ARG A 854 -27.86 -6.36 -16.35
CA ARG A 854 -27.76 -7.40 -17.38
C ARG A 854 -26.48 -8.20 -17.19
N LEU A 855 -26.60 -9.53 -17.27
CA LEU A 855 -25.49 -10.46 -17.39
C LEU A 855 -25.54 -11.12 -18.78
N GLU A 856 -24.46 -10.98 -19.53
CA GLU A 856 -24.27 -11.68 -20.80
C GLU A 856 -22.94 -12.42 -20.77
N ARG A 857 -22.96 -13.74 -21.00
CA ARG A 857 -21.75 -14.55 -21.13
C ARG A 857 -21.68 -15.13 -22.52
N ARG A 858 -20.70 -14.69 -23.30
CA ARG A 858 -20.44 -15.21 -24.64
C ARG A 858 -19.46 -16.36 -24.57
N ILE A 859 -19.75 -17.43 -25.30
CA ILE A 859 -18.87 -18.58 -25.45
C ILE A 859 -18.58 -18.73 -26.94
N SER A 860 -17.30 -18.63 -27.30
CA SER A 860 -16.83 -18.77 -28.67
C SER A 860 -15.89 -19.95 -28.81
N ILE A 861 -16.11 -20.77 -29.83
CA ILE A 861 -15.20 -21.83 -30.26
C ILE A 861 -14.83 -21.65 -31.73
N PHE A 862 -13.56 -21.89 -32.06
CA PHE A 862 -13.01 -21.67 -33.39
C PHE A 862 -12.69 -22.97 -34.09
N GLY A 863 -12.88 -23.04 -35.41
CA GLY A 863 -12.56 -24.23 -36.20
C GLY A 863 -11.09 -24.59 -36.07
N GLY A 864 -10.78 -25.85 -35.79
CA GLY A 864 -9.41 -26.33 -35.66
C GLY A 864 -8.68 -25.95 -34.34
N SER A 865 -9.34 -25.24 -33.42
CA SER A 865 -8.80 -24.89 -32.09
C SER A 865 -9.41 -25.74 -30.98
N ASN A 866 -8.67 -25.95 -29.89
CA ASN A 866 -9.18 -26.54 -28.64
C ASN A 866 -9.35 -25.47 -27.54
N ASN A 867 -9.28 -24.18 -27.86
CA ASN A 867 -9.54 -23.11 -26.91
C ASN A 867 -11.04 -22.81 -26.83
N VAL A 868 -11.53 -22.55 -25.62
CA VAL A 868 -12.84 -21.90 -25.40
C VAL A 868 -12.59 -20.47 -24.96
N LEU A 869 -13.04 -19.50 -25.77
CA LEU A 869 -13.05 -18.10 -25.38
C LEU A 869 -14.36 -17.83 -24.64
N VAL A 870 -14.23 -17.32 -23.42
CA VAL A 870 -15.33 -16.86 -22.58
C VAL A 870 -15.23 -15.36 -22.47
N TYR A 871 -16.31 -14.66 -22.78
CA TYR A 871 -16.40 -13.21 -22.64
C TYR A 871 -17.64 -12.83 -21.85
N ASN A 872 -17.43 -12.45 -20.59
CA ASN A 872 -18.48 -12.07 -19.68
C ASN A 872 -18.65 -10.55 -19.72
N ILE A 873 -19.87 -10.09 -19.88
CA ILE A 873 -20.25 -8.67 -19.89
C ILE A 873 -21.23 -8.46 -18.74
N VAL A 874 -20.90 -7.50 -17.89
CA VAL A 874 -21.66 -7.16 -16.69
C VAL A 874 -22.06 -5.69 -16.79
N ASP A 875 -23.36 -5.43 -16.86
CA ASP A 875 -23.93 -4.08 -16.71
C ASP A 875 -24.28 -3.86 -15.24
N LYS A 876 -23.39 -3.21 -14.51
CA LYS A 876 -23.42 -3.09 -13.05
C LYS A 876 -24.36 -1.96 -12.60
N LYS A 877 -25.18 -2.24 -11.57
CA LYS A 877 -25.94 -1.22 -10.83
C LYS A 877 -25.04 -0.49 -9.84
N ALA A 878 -25.21 0.81 -9.65
CA ALA A 878 -24.60 1.52 -8.52
C ALA A 878 -25.19 0.98 -7.19
N ILE A 879 -24.37 0.36 -6.34
CA ILE A 879 -24.79 -0.19 -5.04
C ILE A 879 -23.79 0.26 -3.97
N ARG A 880 -24.31 0.99 -2.98
CA ARG A 880 -23.54 1.55 -1.86
C ARG A 880 -23.41 0.58 -0.68
N GLN A 881 -24.37 -0.34 -0.55
CA GLN A 881 -24.25 -1.42 0.42
C GLN A 881 -23.06 -2.31 0.04
N LYS A 882 -22.44 -2.91 1.05
CA LYS A 882 -21.30 -3.80 0.83
C LYS A 882 -21.70 -4.94 -0.11
N GLU A 883 -20.85 -5.26 -1.06
CA GLU A 883 -21.10 -6.28 -2.08
C GLU A 883 -19.78 -6.80 -2.68
N ALA A 884 -19.86 -7.96 -3.31
CA ALA A 884 -18.83 -8.46 -4.22
C ALA A 884 -19.43 -9.31 -5.33
N VAL A 885 -18.73 -9.43 -6.45
CA VAL A 885 -19.10 -10.35 -7.53
C VAL A 885 -17.91 -11.13 -8.04
N HIS A 886 -18.23 -12.37 -8.40
CA HIS A 886 -17.27 -13.36 -8.80
C HIS A 886 -17.76 -14.17 -10.00
N PHE A 887 -16.81 -14.67 -10.78
CA PHE A 887 -17.06 -15.81 -11.66
C PHE A 887 -16.37 -17.05 -11.09
N GLY A 888 -17.14 -18.09 -10.77
CA GLY A 888 -16.64 -19.32 -10.18
C GLY A 888 -16.20 -20.34 -11.24
N PHE A 889 -15.00 -20.88 -11.05
CA PHE A 889 -14.34 -21.91 -11.86
C PHE A 889 -13.97 -23.13 -11.00
N PRO A 890 -14.95 -23.99 -10.65
CA PRO A 890 -14.68 -25.29 -10.06
C PRO A 890 -14.12 -26.25 -11.12
N PHE A 891 -12.84 -26.58 -11.02
CA PHE A 891 -12.19 -27.57 -11.88
C PHE A 891 -12.38 -28.98 -11.33
N ASN A 892 -12.15 -29.97 -12.19
CA ASN A 892 -12.21 -31.38 -11.80
C ASN A 892 -11.25 -31.66 -10.63
N THR A 893 -11.74 -32.31 -9.57
CA THR A 893 -11.01 -32.55 -8.32
C THR A 893 -9.79 -33.47 -8.45
N SER A 894 -9.66 -34.19 -9.58
CA SER A 894 -8.45 -34.97 -9.89
C SER A 894 -7.27 -34.12 -10.35
N LEU A 895 -7.49 -32.86 -10.74
CA LEU A 895 -6.45 -31.88 -11.01
C LEU A 895 -6.12 -31.18 -9.69
N SER A 896 -4.86 -31.18 -9.26
CA SER A 896 -4.50 -30.75 -7.89
C SER A 896 -3.23 -29.91 -7.81
N LYS A 897 -2.41 -29.87 -8.86
CA LYS A 897 -1.24 -29.00 -8.94
C LYS A 897 -1.68 -27.68 -9.55
N VAL A 898 -1.42 -26.58 -8.85
CA VAL A 898 -1.80 -25.24 -9.31
C VAL A 898 -0.56 -24.37 -9.48
N SER A 899 -0.39 -23.83 -10.68
CA SER A 899 0.66 -22.88 -11.02
C SER A 899 0.04 -21.55 -11.43
N LEU A 900 0.60 -20.42 -11.00
CA LEU A 900 0.16 -19.09 -11.39
C LEU A 900 1.29 -18.35 -12.10
N ASP A 901 0.92 -17.43 -12.98
CA ASP A 901 1.84 -16.46 -13.56
C ASP A 901 2.34 -15.46 -12.50
N ALA A 902 3.61 -15.59 -12.10
CA ALA A 902 4.24 -14.64 -11.18
C ALA A 902 4.76 -13.37 -11.90
N GLY A 903 4.70 -13.36 -13.24
CA GLY A 903 5.40 -12.43 -14.13
C GLY A 903 6.91 -12.68 -14.13
N TYR A 904 7.46 -13.08 -15.27
CA TYR A 904 8.87 -13.49 -15.38
C TYR A 904 9.25 -14.62 -14.38
N GLY A 905 8.30 -15.51 -14.14
CA GLY A 905 8.41 -16.72 -13.32
C GLY A 905 7.06 -17.41 -13.18
N SER A 906 7.02 -18.58 -12.55
CA SER A 906 5.77 -19.25 -12.17
C SER A 906 5.76 -19.57 -10.68
N MET A 907 4.62 -19.34 -10.04
CA MET A 907 4.41 -19.59 -8.62
C MET A 907 3.56 -20.85 -8.42
N GLN A 908 4.07 -21.82 -7.68
CA GLN A 908 3.30 -22.95 -7.18
C GLN A 908 2.48 -22.51 -5.96
N TYR A 909 1.16 -22.58 -6.06
CA TYR A 909 0.26 -22.21 -4.95
C TYR A 909 0.61 -23.00 -3.67
N LEU A 910 0.63 -22.29 -2.52
CA LEU A 910 1.06 -22.77 -1.19
C LEU A 910 2.53 -23.14 -1.01
N SER A 911 3.27 -23.41 -2.08
CA SER A 911 4.68 -23.82 -1.99
C SER A 911 5.62 -22.64 -2.09
N ASP A 912 5.29 -21.70 -2.98
CA ASP A 912 6.14 -20.54 -3.28
C ASP A 912 5.70 -19.26 -2.56
N GLN A 913 4.61 -19.27 -1.80
CA GLN A 913 4.22 -18.11 -0.96
C GLN A 913 5.02 -18.11 0.34
N LEU A 914 5.73 -17.03 0.61
CA LEU A 914 6.50 -16.86 1.84
C LEU A 914 5.57 -16.64 3.06
N PRO A 915 6.03 -16.93 4.29
CA PRO A 915 5.25 -16.68 5.50
C PRO A 915 4.76 -15.23 5.59
N GLY A 916 3.55 -15.04 6.14
CA GLY A 916 2.95 -13.72 6.30
C GLY A 916 2.38 -13.10 5.02
N SER A 917 2.36 -13.85 3.92
CA SER A 917 1.66 -13.49 2.68
C SER A 917 0.15 -13.60 2.81
N ASN A 918 -0.58 -12.86 1.97
CA ASN A 918 -2.03 -12.96 1.86
C ASN A 918 -2.46 -14.35 1.38
N MET A 919 -3.46 -14.92 2.05
CA MET A 919 -4.03 -16.24 1.78
C MET A 919 -5.52 -16.17 1.42
N ASP A 920 -6.14 -14.98 1.49
CA ASP A 920 -7.55 -14.77 1.14
C ASP A 920 -7.75 -14.81 -0.37
N TYR A 921 -6.87 -14.11 -1.09
CA TYR A 921 -6.82 -14.00 -2.54
C TYR A 921 -5.36 -13.92 -3.02
N LEU A 922 -5.16 -14.20 -4.30
CA LEU A 922 -3.90 -14.03 -5.02
C LEU A 922 -4.12 -13.14 -6.23
N TYR A 923 -3.03 -12.68 -6.83
CA TYR A 923 -3.06 -11.97 -8.10
C TYR A 923 -2.73 -12.95 -9.24
N GLY A 924 -3.73 -13.30 -10.05
CA GLY A 924 -3.50 -13.99 -11.31
C GLY A 924 -3.23 -12.93 -12.36
N ARG A 925 -1.98 -12.78 -12.81
CA ARG A 925 -1.65 -11.80 -13.85
C ARG A 925 -2.31 -12.22 -15.17
N ARG A 926 -1.70 -13.14 -15.93
CA ARG A 926 -2.25 -13.51 -17.24
C ARG A 926 -2.89 -14.90 -17.26
N TRP A 927 -2.49 -15.79 -16.36
CA TRP A 927 -2.98 -17.17 -16.32
C TRP A 927 -2.79 -17.87 -14.97
N LEU A 928 -3.63 -18.87 -14.74
CA LEU A 928 -3.52 -19.92 -13.74
C LEU A 928 -3.65 -21.26 -14.45
N ASP A 929 -2.80 -22.22 -14.12
CA ASP A 929 -2.91 -23.60 -14.60
C ASP A 929 -3.30 -24.52 -13.45
N ILE A 930 -4.19 -25.47 -13.76
CA ILE A 930 -4.47 -26.59 -12.86
C ILE A 930 -4.28 -27.92 -13.61
N SER A 931 -3.41 -28.77 -13.08
CA SER A 931 -2.96 -29.99 -13.75
C SER A 931 -2.72 -31.15 -12.80
N ASN A 932 -2.54 -32.33 -13.37
CA ASN A 932 -2.00 -33.50 -12.71
C ASN A 932 -0.71 -33.95 -13.44
N THR A 933 -0.45 -35.25 -13.58
CA THR A 933 0.74 -35.75 -14.28
C THR A 933 0.65 -35.75 -15.80
N ASP A 934 -0.53 -35.92 -16.39
CA ASP A 934 -0.70 -36.22 -17.83
C ASP A 934 -1.69 -35.30 -18.55
N ARG A 935 -2.35 -34.40 -17.81
CA ARG A 935 -3.32 -33.44 -18.34
C ARG A 935 -3.46 -32.22 -17.45
N GLY A 936 -3.94 -31.14 -18.05
CA GLY A 936 -4.28 -29.92 -17.33
C GLY A 936 -5.22 -29.02 -18.10
N LEU A 937 -5.63 -27.95 -17.43
CA LEU A 937 -6.40 -26.87 -18.00
C LEU A 937 -5.74 -25.55 -17.62
N GLN A 938 -5.26 -24.83 -18.62
CA GLN A 938 -4.82 -23.46 -18.45
C GLN A 938 -6.03 -22.54 -18.51
N TRP A 939 -6.21 -21.74 -17.46
CA TRP A 939 -7.21 -20.69 -17.34
C TRP A 939 -6.51 -19.33 -17.46
N MET A 940 -6.70 -18.68 -18.60
CA MET A 940 -6.15 -17.35 -18.87
C MET A 940 -7.16 -16.25 -18.52
N LEU A 941 -6.68 -15.11 -18.05
CA LEU A 941 -7.45 -13.96 -17.58
C LEU A 941 -6.80 -12.66 -18.05
N LEU A 942 -7.60 -11.65 -18.37
CA LEU A 942 -7.12 -10.39 -18.94
C LEU A 942 -7.49 -9.17 -18.09
N GLU A 943 -8.79 -8.94 -17.84
CA GLU A 943 -9.22 -7.73 -17.13
C GLU A 943 -9.17 -7.88 -15.61
N ALA A 944 -9.63 -9.01 -15.07
CA ALA A 944 -9.67 -9.23 -13.63
C ALA A 944 -8.32 -9.73 -13.11
N PRO A 945 -7.66 -9.05 -12.16
CA PRO A 945 -6.31 -9.43 -11.70
C PRO A 945 -6.33 -10.40 -10.52
N LEU A 946 -7.46 -10.59 -9.85
CA LEU A 946 -7.52 -11.31 -8.58
C LEU A 946 -8.25 -12.65 -8.70
N VAL A 947 -7.70 -13.65 -8.01
CA VAL A 947 -8.29 -14.98 -7.91
C VAL A 947 -8.36 -15.44 -6.46
N GLU A 948 -9.44 -16.11 -6.08
CA GLU A 948 -9.63 -16.64 -4.72
C GLU A 948 -9.64 -18.17 -4.72
N PRO A 949 -8.88 -18.81 -3.80
CA PRO A 949 -8.87 -20.26 -3.66
C PRO A 949 -10.02 -20.75 -2.77
N ASN A 950 -10.71 -21.78 -3.24
CA ASN A 950 -11.77 -22.57 -2.57
C ASN A 950 -13.08 -21.85 -2.25
N ASN A 951 -13.04 -20.64 -1.68
CA ASN A 951 -14.23 -19.91 -1.24
C ASN A 951 -14.03 -18.41 -1.44
N MET A 952 -15.12 -17.72 -1.81
CA MET A 952 -15.22 -16.26 -1.77
C MET A 952 -14.93 -15.74 -0.34
N ILE A 953 -14.31 -14.56 -0.24
CA ILE A 953 -13.94 -13.93 1.03
C ILE A 953 -15.16 -13.70 1.95
N ASP A 954 -14.99 -13.98 3.24
CA ASP A 954 -15.94 -13.64 4.30
C ASP A 954 -15.43 -12.44 5.11
N GLU A 955 -15.90 -11.23 4.77
CA GLU A 955 -15.51 -9.98 5.45
C GLU A 955 -16.15 -9.82 6.84
N ARG A 956 -17.00 -10.74 7.29
CA ARG A 956 -17.55 -10.69 8.67
C ARG A 956 -16.59 -11.26 9.71
N GLN A 957 -15.63 -12.08 9.28
CA GLN A 957 -14.64 -12.64 10.18
C GLN A 957 -13.82 -11.48 10.75
N THR A 958 -13.92 -11.26 12.06
CA THR A 958 -13.29 -10.12 12.71
C THR A 958 -12.55 -10.51 13.98
N ILE A 959 -11.39 -9.89 14.18
CA ILE A 959 -10.64 -9.93 15.43
C ILE A 959 -11.00 -8.69 16.25
N ASN A 960 -11.16 -8.89 17.56
CA ASN A 960 -11.52 -7.83 18.52
C ASN A 960 -12.80 -7.06 18.14
N GLN A 961 -13.73 -7.70 17.40
CA GLN A 961 -15.02 -7.15 16.97
C GLN A 961 -14.93 -5.94 16.00
N SER A 962 -13.73 -5.57 15.51
CA SER A 962 -13.55 -4.35 14.71
C SER A 962 -12.58 -4.47 13.54
N HIS A 963 -11.81 -5.55 13.42
CA HIS A 963 -10.78 -5.67 12.36
C HIS A 963 -10.97 -6.94 11.56
N LYS A 964 -10.86 -6.88 10.23
CA LYS A 964 -10.91 -8.08 9.35
C LYS A 964 -9.93 -9.15 9.83
N GLU A 965 -10.42 -10.37 9.99
CA GLU A 965 -9.60 -11.56 10.22
C GLU A 965 -9.10 -12.10 8.88
N TRP A 966 -7.79 -12.32 8.77
CA TRP A 966 -7.16 -12.85 7.56
C TRP A 966 -6.85 -14.33 7.73
N LYS A 967 -6.98 -15.12 6.65
CA LYS A 967 -6.55 -16.54 6.65
C LYS A 967 -5.07 -16.64 7.01
N VAL A 968 -4.76 -17.57 7.93
CA VAL A 968 -3.38 -17.88 8.36
C VAL A 968 -2.73 -18.92 7.46
N GLU A 969 -3.54 -19.85 6.96
CA GLU A 969 -3.10 -21.04 6.23
C GLU A 969 -3.95 -21.20 4.98
N GLY A 970 -3.31 -21.51 3.85
CA GLY A 970 -4.02 -21.92 2.64
C GLY A 970 -4.27 -23.43 2.60
N LYS A 971 -5.21 -23.84 1.75
CA LYS A 971 -5.53 -25.26 1.48
C LYS A 971 -5.44 -25.53 -0.02
N PRO A 972 -5.06 -26.75 -0.45
CA PRO A 972 -5.12 -27.12 -1.86
C PRO A 972 -6.48 -26.74 -2.46
N ALA A 973 -6.48 -26.22 -3.69
CA ALA A 973 -7.67 -25.63 -4.29
C ALA A 973 -7.91 -26.17 -5.69
N THR A 974 -9.12 -26.72 -5.88
CA THR A 974 -9.63 -27.12 -7.20
C THR A 974 -10.78 -26.21 -7.63
N THR A 975 -11.31 -25.40 -6.72
CA THR A 975 -12.30 -24.37 -7.01
C THR A 975 -11.64 -23.02 -6.87
N TRP A 976 -11.77 -22.20 -7.90
CA TRP A 976 -11.23 -20.85 -7.94
C TRP A 976 -12.31 -19.85 -8.34
N PHE A 977 -12.19 -18.62 -7.88
CA PHE A 977 -13.08 -17.54 -8.27
C PHE A 977 -12.27 -16.43 -8.90
N SER A 978 -12.73 -15.92 -10.05
CA SER A 978 -12.28 -14.62 -10.55
C SER A 978 -12.97 -13.55 -9.70
N TYR A 979 -12.18 -12.83 -8.91
CA TYR A 979 -12.69 -11.80 -8.00
C TYR A 979 -12.76 -10.46 -8.74
N ILE A 980 -13.89 -10.24 -9.40
CA ILE A 980 -13.99 -9.21 -10.44
C ILE A 980 -14.37 -7.82 -9.90
N MET A 981 -15.07 -7.75 -8.76
CA MET A 981 -15.39 -6.49 -8.11
C MET A 981 -15.80 -6.65 -6.65
N ASN A 982 -15.57 -5.60 -5.85
CA ASN A 982 -16.14 -5.41 -4.52
C ASN A 982 -16.16 -3.93 -4.14
N ASN A 983 -16.78 -3.61 -3.00
CA ASN A 983 -16.63 -2.32 -2.31
C ASN A 983 -16.37 -2.51 -0.81
N TYR A 984 -15.62 -3.54 -0.42
CA TYR A 984 -15.44 -3.96 0.98
C TYR A 984 -14.62 -2.99 1.82
N TRP A 985 -13.65 -2.31 1.22
CA TRP A 985 -12.83 -1.30 1.87
C TRP A 985 -13.64 -0.20 2.57
N HIS A 986 -13.14 0.27 3.72
CA HIS A 986 -13.82 1.28 4.54
C HIS A 986 -13.23 2.70 4.38
N THR A 987 -12.17 2.85 3.59
CA THR A 987 -11.51 4.10 3.21
C THR A 987 -10.79 3.93 1.86
N ASN A 988 -10.18 5.00 1.32
CA ASN A 988 -9.30 5.08 0.13
C ASN A 988 -9.86 4.56 -1.21
N TYR A 989 -10.88 3.71 -1.22
CA TYR A 989 -11.42 3.09 -2.42
C TYR A 989 -12.86 3.54 -2.69
N LYS A 990 -13.34 3.34 -3.91
CA LYS A 990 -14.65 3.86 -4.34
C LYS A 990 -15.78 3.11 -3.61
N ALA A 991 -16.78 3.85 -3.14
CA ALA A 991 -17.91 3.29 -2.37
C ALA A 991 -18.86 2.43 -3.21
N ASP A 992 -18.95 2.72 -4.50
CA ASP A 992 -19.82 2.06 -5.45
C ASP A 992 -19.30 2.23 -6.89
N GLN A 993 -19.66 1.28 -7.75
CA GLN A 993 -19.33 1.31 -9.18
C GLN A 993 -20.54 0.84 -9.99
N ASP A 994 -20.66 1.38 -11.20
CA ASP A 994 -21.77 1.16 -12.12
C ASP A 994 -21.26 1.11 -13.57
N GLY A 995 -22.17 0.74 -14.48
CA GLY A 995 -21.88 0.71 -15.91
C GLY A 995 -21.34 -0.63 -16.40
N ILE A 996 -20.90 -0.66 -17.66
CA ILE A 996 -20.54 -1.89 -18.34
C ILE A 996 -19.06 -2.20 -18.12
N SER A 997 -18.79 -3.34 -17.50
CA SER A 997 -17.47 -3.96 -17.40
C SER A 997 -17.47 -5.31 -18.12
N SER A 998 -16.30 -5.79 -18.51
CA SER A 998 -16.19 -7.03 -19.26
C SER A 998 -14.93 -7.80 -18.93
N TYR A 999 -15.03 -9.13 -18.95
CA TYR A 999 -13.98 -10.03 -18.48
C TYR A 999 -13.81 -11.18 -19.47
N ARG A 1000 -12.61 -11.25 -20.07
CA ARG A 1000 -12.22 -12.27 -21.05
C ARG A 1000 -11.40 -13.35 -20.37
N TYR A 1001 -11.72 -14.59 -20.71
CA TYR A 1001 -10.97 -15.77 -20.29
C TYR A 1001 -10.77 -16.72 -21.47
N ILE A 1002 -9.68 -17.48 -21.44
CA ILE A 1002 -9.54 -18.68 -22.26
C ILE A 1002 -9.41 -19.90 -21.35
N LEU A 1003 -10.17 -20.94 -21.67
CA LEU A 1003 -10.00 -22.27 -21.12
C LEU A 1003 -9.31 -23.14 -22.19
N LYS A 1004 -8.08 -23.58 -21.91
CA LYS A 1004 -7.26 -24.35 -22.84
C LYS A 1004 -6.84 -25.68 -22.20
N PRO A 1005 -7.47 -26.80 -22.57
CA PRO A 1005 -6.99 -28.13 -22.21
C PRO A 1005 -5.60 -28.40 -22.81
N HIS A 1006 -4.76 -29.08 -22.05
CA HIS A 1006 -3.44 -29.53 -22.51
C HIS A 1006 -3.07 -30.87 -21.84
N GLY A 1007 -2.00 -31.51 -22.36
CA GLY A 1007 -1.43 -32.74 -21.81
C GLY A 1007 -0.51 -32.44 -20.62
N ASP A 1008 0.74 -32.85 -20.73
CA ASP A 1008 1.76 -32.52 -19.72
C ASP A 1008 1.95 -31.00 -19.60
N PHE A 1009 2.09 -30.52 -18.37
CA PHE A 1009 2.37 -29.12 -18.10
C PHE A 1009 3.72 -28.71 -18.70
N SER A 1010 3.73 -27.62 -19.47
CA SER A 1010 4.93 -27.00 -20.02
C SER A 1010 4.96 -25.50 -19.67
N TYR A 1011 6.04 -25.05 -19.06
CA TYR A 1011 6.20 -23.65 -18.66
C TYR A 1011 6.18 -22.72 -19.89
N SER A 1012 6.98 -23.03 -20.90
CA SER A 1012 7.04 -22.19 -22.11
C SER A 1012 5.75 -22.22 -22.93
N GLU A 1013 5.05 -23.34 -23.03
CA GLU A 1013 3.77 -23.37 -23.76
C GLU A 1013 2.64 -22.63 -23.02
N ASN A 1014 2.66 -22.63 -21.68
CA ASN A 1014 1.75 -21.80 -20.87
C ASN A 1014 2.06 -20.30 -21.07
N GLU A 1015 3.34 -19.92 -21.03
CA GLU A 1015 3.77 -18.54 -21.27
C GLU A 1015 3.38 -18.04 -22.67
N LYS A 1016 3.62 -18.86 -23.70
CA LYS A 1016 3.26 -18.55 -25.09
C LYS A 1016 1.75 -18.41 -25.26
N ALA A 1017 0.95 -19.27 -24.62
CA ALA A 1017 -0.49 -19.20 -24.68
C ALA A 1017 -1.03 -17.94 -23.98
N GLY A 1018 -0.53 -17.62 -22.78
CA GLY A 1018 -0.86 -16.41 -22.06
C GLY A 1018 -0.51 -15.14 -22.86
N THR A 1019 0.68 -15.10 -23.44
CA THR A 1019 1.11 -14.03 -24.36
C THR A 1019 0.20 -13.96 -25.59
N GLY A 1020 -0.15 -15.12 -26.17
CA GLY A 1020 -0.99 -15.15 -27.36
C GLY A 1020 -2.39 -14.57 -27.13
N PHE A 1021 -2.96 -14.83 -25.94
CA PHE A 1021 -4.25 -14.29 -25.52
C PHE A 1021 -4.20 -12.79 -25.22
N THR A 1022 -3.16 -12.34 -24.51
CA THR A 1022 -3.03 -10.95 -24.02
C THR A 1022 -2.47 -10.00 -25.09
N GLN A 1023 -1.75 -10.54 -26.07
CA GLN A 1023 -1.16 -9.83 -27.22
C GLN A 1023 -1.51 -10.57 -28.53
N PRO A 1024 -2.76 -10.47 -29.01
CA PRO A 1024 -3.22 -11.18 -30.20
C PRO A 1024 -2.50 -10.73 -31.47
N LEU A 1025 -2.54 -11.56 -32.52
CA LEU A 1025 -2.05 -11.16 -33.85
C LEU A 1025 -2.80 -9.93 -34.37
N LEU A 1026 -2.06 -9.01 -35.00
CA LEU A 1026 -2.62 -7.77 -35.55
C LEU A 1026 -2.94 -7.96 -37.04
N ALA A 1027 -4.21 -7.86 -37.44
CA ALA A 1027 -4.63 -7.99 -38.83
C ALA A 1027 -5.13 -6.66 -39.39
N LEU A 1028 -4.45 -6.15 -40.42
CA LEU A 1028 -4.63 -4.79 -40.93
C LEU A 1028 -4.84 -4.79 -42.46
N PRO A 1029 -5.86 -4.09 -42.99
CA PRO A 1029 -5.93 -3.75 -44.41
C PRO A 1029 -4.79 -2.77 -44.79
N VAL A 1030 -3.97 -3.13 -45.77
CA VAL A 1030 -2.72 -2.42 -46.09
C VAL A 1030 -2.62 -1.94 -47.53
N LYS A 1031 -1.84 -0.88 -47.76
CA LYS A 1031 -1.57 -0.31 -49.09
C LYS A 1031 -0.83 -1.32 -49.98
N GLU A 1032 -1.06 -1.26 -51.28
CA GLU A 1032 -0.43 -2.19 -52.24
C GLU A 1032 1.09 -2.03 -52.34
N ASN A 1033 1.63 -0.84 -52.04
CA ASN A 1033 3.06 -0.60 -52.03
C ASN A 1033 3.70 -0.76 -50.63
N ALA A 1034 2.94 -1.15 -49.61
CA ALA A 1034 3.50 -1.40 -48.28
C ALA A 1034 4.39 -2.66 -48.30
N LEU A 1035 5.61 -2.51 -47.80
CA LEU A 1035 6.60 -3.58 -47.71
C LEU A 1035 6.58 -4.17 -46.30
N PHE A 1036 6.52 -5.50 -46.24
CA PHE A 1036 6.56 -6.26 -45.00
C PHE A 1036 7.65 -7.32 -45.10
N PHE A 1037 8.10 -7.81 -43.95
CA PHE A 1037 9.19 -8.75 -43.85
C PHE A 1037 8.73 -10.01 -43.12
N ASP A 1038 9.31 -11.14 -43.49
CA ASP A 1038 8.98 -12.44 -42.92
C ASP A 1038 9.51 -12.62 -41.48
N GLY A 1039 10.22 -11.63 -40.92
CA GLY A 1039 10.72 -11.66 -39.54
C GLY A 1039 11.89 -10.70 -39.29
N LEU A 1040 12.09 -10.29 -38.05
CA LEU A 1040 13.32 -9.61 -37.60
C LEU A 1040 14.47 -10.61 -37.43
N PHE A 1041 14.20 -11.69 -36.69
CA PHE A 1041 15.05 -12.85 -36.44
C PHE A 1041 14.18 -13.98 -35.86
N GLU A 1042 14.72 -15.19 -35.80
CA GLU A 1042 14.13 -16.33 -35.08
C GLU A 1042 15.11 -16.81 -34.00
N LEU A 1043 14.58 -17.36 -32.91
CA LEU A 1043 15.39 -18.04 -31.89
C LEU A 1043 15.58 -19.52 -32.26
N THR A 1044 16.78 -20.06 -32.08
CA THR A 1044 17.05 -21.49 -32.34
C THR A 1044 16.38 -22.41 -31.34
N ASN A 1045 16.10 -21.90 -30.14
CA ASN A 1045 15.29 -22.57 -29.12
C ASN A 1045 14.08 -21.70 -28.79
N THR A 1046 12.88 -22.19 -29.12
CA THR A 1046 11.62 -21.47 -28.92
C THR A 1046 11.02 -21.67 -27.53
N HIS A 1047 11.63 -22.46 -26.65
CA HIS A 1047 11.25 -22.46 -25.23
C HIS A 1047 11.66 -21.15 -24.56
N ILE A 1048 12.74 -20.52 -25.03
CA ILE A 1048 13.10 -19.15 -24.64
C ILE A 1048 12.31 -18.18 -25.53
N VAL A 1049 11.74 -17.15 -24.91
CA VAL A 1049 10.88 -16.18 -25.58
C VAL A 1049 11.46 -14.77 -25.50
N VAL A 1050 11.16 -13.96 -26.50
CA VAL A 1050 11.33 -12.50 -26.47
C VAL A 1050 10.07 -11.86 -25.91
N THR A 1051 10.19 -11.05 -24.87
CA THR A 1051 9.06 -10.29 -24.29
C THR A 1051 8.98 -8.86 -24.81
N SER A 1052 10.09 -8.29 -25.29
CA SER A 1052 10.12 -6.96 -25.91
C SER A 1052 11.30 -6.80 -26.88
N VAL A 1053 11.07 -6.06 -27.97
CA VAL A 1053 12.10 -5.56 -28.90
C VAL A 1053 11.94 -4.05 -29.02
N THR A 1054 12.86 -3.29 -28.43
CA THR A 1054 12.76 -1.83 -28.30
C THR A 1054 13.80 -1.14 -29.18
N PRO A 1055 13.42 -0.26 -30.12
CA PRO A 1055 14.38 0.54 -30.88
C PRO A 1055 15.21 1.44 -29.96
N GLN A 1056 16.45 1.75 -30.36
CA GLN A 1056 17.37 2.61 -29.60
C GLN A 1056 17.81 3.81 -30.44
N ASP A 1057 18.20 4.91 -29.79
CA ASP A 1057 18.59 6.17 -30.44
C ASP A 1057 19.79 6.01 -31.40
N ASP A 1058 20.66 5.02 -31.15
CA ASP A 1058 21.82 4.71 -31.99
C ASP A 1058 21.49 3.83 -33.20
N GLY A 1059 20.20 3.57 -33.45
CA GLY A 1059 19.73 2.67 -34.51
C GLY A 1059 19.80 1.18 -34.14
N GLY A 1060 20.31 0.85 -32.94
CA GLY A 1060 20.29 -0.48 -32.38
C GLY A 1060 18.92 -0.89 -31.82
N PHE A 1061 18.88 -2.04 -31.16
CA PHE A 1061 17.67 -2.57 -30.49
C PHE A 1061 18.02 -3.14 -29.13
N MET A 1062 17.15 -2.96 -28.15
CA MET A 1062 17.18 -3.73 -26.91
C MET A 1062 16.23 -4.91 -27.05
N ILE A 1063 16.70 -6.12 -26.75
CA ILE A 1063 15.89 -7.34 -26.72
C ILE A 1063 15.86 -7.86 -25.29
N ARG A 1064 14.65 -8.11 -24.77
CA ARG A 1064 14.48 -8.84 -23.52
C ARG A 1064 14.14 -10.30 -23.78
N LEU A 1065 15.04 -11.18 -23.37
CA LEU A 1065 14.87 -12.63 -23.39
C LEU A 1065 14.38 -13.11 -22.04
N TYR A 1066 13.45 -14.06 -22.05
CA TYR A 1066 12.94 -14.74 -20.87
C TYR A 1066 12.96 -16.25 -21.12
N ASN A 1067 13.49 -17.01 -20.18
CA ASN A 1067 13.40 -18.47 -20.17
C ASN A 1067 12.31 -18.90 -19.19
N PRO A 1068 11.10 -19.29 -19.65
CA PRO A 1068 10.02 -19.71 -18.77
C PRO A 1068 10.29 -21.05 -18.09
N GLU A 1069 11.15 -21.89 -18.66
CA GLU A 1069 11.47 -23.19 -18.08
C GLU A 1069 12.11 -23.06 -16.71
N ASN A 1070 11.93 -24.07 -15.86
CA ASN A 1070 12.53 -24.12 -14.53
C ASN A 1070 14.02 -24.55 -14.55
N THR A 1071 14.57 -24.86 -15.73
CA THR A 1071 15.96 -25.26 -15.94
C THR A 1071 16.66 -24.31 -16.90
N ALA A 1072 17.99 -24.24 -16.81
CA ALA A 1072 18.78 -23.40 -17.70
C ALA A 1072 18.65 -23.87 -19.16
N GLY A 1073 18.56 -22.93 -20.09
CA GLY A 1073 18.43 -23.17 -21.52
C GLY A 1073 19.42 -22.34 -22.34
N GLN A 1074 19.68 -22.78 -23.56
CA GLN A 1074 20.48 -22.04 -24.53
C GLN A 1074 19.65 -21.69 -25.77
N THR A 1075 19.92 -20.52 -26.36
CA THR A 1075 19.35 -20.11 -27.64
C THR A 1075 20.34 -19.26 -28.44
N GLY A 1076 20.29 -19.35 -29.76
CA GLY A 1076 21.00 -18.48 -30.69
C GLY A 1076 20.01 -17.76 -31.59
N PHE A 1077 20.51 -16.86 -32.44
CA PHE A 1077 19.70 -16.07 -33.36
C PHE A 1077 19.89 -16.51 -34.81
N THR A 1078 18.78 -16.80 -35.49
CA THR A 1078 18.71 -16.91 -36.93
C THR A 1078 18.24 -15.57 -37.50
N TRP A 1079 19.20 -14.73 -37.91
CA TRP A 1079 18.94 -13.37 -38.38
C TRP A 1079 18.16 -13.34 -39.70
N LYS A 1080 17.18 -12.41 -39.80
CA LYS A 1080 16.36 -12.20 -41.00
C LYS A 1080 16.56 -10.77 -41.52
N LYS A 1081 15.59 -9.86 -41.29
CA LYS A 1081 15.71 -8.44 -41.66
C LYS A 1081 16.84 -7.75 -40.90
N MET A 1082 17.05 -8.09 -39.62
CA MET A 1082 18.12 -7.50 -38.82
C MET A 1082 19.50 -8.01 -39.25
N LYS A 1083 20.49 -7.12 -39.25
CA LYS A 1083 21.88 -7.42 -39.60
C LYS A 1083 22.82 -6.89 -38.51
N PRO A 1084 22.92 -7.55 -37.35
CA PRO A 1084 23.79 -7.09 -36.27
C PRO A 1084 25.26 -7.11 -36.68
N SER A 1085 25.98 -6.08 -36.23
CA SER A 1085 27.43 -6.09 -36.15
C SER A 1085 27.89 -6.97 -34.98
N TYR A 1086 27.27 -6.82 -33.81
CA TYR A 1086 27.47 -7.67 -32.63
C TYR A 1086 26.34 -7.51 -31.61
N LEU A 1087 26.37 -8.33 -30.55
CA LEU A 1087 25.44 -8.28 -29.42
C LEU A 1087 26.17 -7.83 -28.15
N MET A 1088 25.49 -7.12 -27.25
CA MET A 1088 26.03 -6.74 -25.94
C MET A 1088 25.09 -7.24 -24.84
N ASN A 1089 25.63 -8.02 -23.90
CA ASN A 1089 24.88 -8.42 -22.71
C ASN A 1089 24.86 -7.25 -21.72
N MET A 1090 23.68 -6.72 -21.41
CA MET A 1090 23.57 -5.50 -20.60
C MET A 1090 23.91 -5.70 -19.12
N LYS A 1091 23.78 -6.93 -18.61
CA LYS A 1091 24.13 -7.29 -17.22
C LYS A 1091 25.64 -7.34 -17.02
N THR A 1092 26.40 -7.81 -18.01
CA THR A 1092 27.87 -8.00 -17.92
C THR A 1092 28.69 -6.97 -18.68
N GLY A 1093 28.10 -6.23 -19.62
CA GLY A 1093 28.79 -5.36 -20.56
C GLY A 1093 29.58 -6.09 -21.65
N ASN A 1094 29.56 -7.42 -21.66
CA ASN A 1094 30.36 -8.22 -22.58
C ASN A 1094 29.79 -8.23 -24.00
N LYS A 1095 30.71 -8.17 -24.97
CA LYS A 1095 30.40 -8.36 -26.39
C LYS A 1095 30.24 -9.85 -26.69
N VAL A 1096 29.09 -10.21 -27.27
CA VAL A 1096 28.73 -11.55 -27.71
C VAL A 1096 28.71 -11.58 -29.24
N GLN A 1097 29.29 -12.62 -29.85
CA GLN A 1097 29.28 -12.75 -31.30
C GLN A 1097 27.87 -13.10 -31.79
N LYS A 1098 27.45 -12.58 -32.95
CA LYS A 1098 26.08 -12.78 -33.47
C LYS A 1098 25.73 -14.24 -33.81
N SER A 1099 26.73 -15.12 -33.87
CA SER A 1099 26.58 -16.57 -34.10
C SER A 1099 26.67 -17.40 -32.82
N GLU A 1100 26.94 -16.77 -31.68
CA GLU A 1100 27.13 -17.45 -30.40
C GLU A 1100 25.79 -17.73 -29.72
N ASN A 1101 25.72 -18.85 -29.00
CA ASN A 1101 24.55 -19.18 -28.19
C ASN A 1101 24.59 -18.41 -26.86
N ILE A 1102 23.43 -17.94 -26.43
CA ILE A 1102 23.19 -17.30 -25.14
C ILE A 1102 22.60 -18.31 -24.18
N THR A 1103 23.15 -18.39 -22.97
CA THR A 1103 22.63 -19.22 -21.87
C THR A 1103 21.80 -18.36 -20.93
N LEU A 1104 20.60 -18.84 -20.56
CA LEU A 1104 19.75 -18.23 -19.55
C LEU A 1104 19.44 -19.27 -18.47
N ALA A 1105 19.48 -18.87 -17.18
CA ALA A 1105 18.96 -19.70 -16.10
C ALA A 1105 17.47 -19.98 -16.27
N GLY A 1106 16.97 -21.00 -15.55
CA GLY A 1106 15.52 -21.23 -15.47
C GLY A 1106 14.82 -20.04 -14.84
N MET A 1107 13.69 -19.62 -15.40
CA MET A 1107 12.96 -18.39 -15.03
C MET A 1107 13.82 -17.11 -15.14
N GLY A 1108 14.97 -17.17 -15.81
CA GLY A 1108 15.91 -16.06 -15.94
C GLY A 1108 15.47 -15.04 -17.00
N VAL A 1109 15.79 -13.77 -16.75
CA VAL A 1109 15.57 -12.65 -17.68
C VAL A 1109 16.91 -12.05 -18.08
N MET A 1110 17.08 -11.75 -19.36
CA MET A 1110 18.31 -11.15 -19.89
C MET A 1110 18.01 -10.07 -20.92
N GLU A 1111 18.62 -8.90 -20.76
CA GLU A 1111 18.60 -7.83 -21.75
C GLU A 1111 19.86 -7.87 -22.64
N ILE A 1112 19.65 -7.93 -23.95
CA ILE A 1112 20.68 -7.93 -24.97
C ILE A 1112 20.50 -6.71 -25.87
N LYS A 1113 21.53 -5.89 -25.99
CA LYS A 1113 21.57 -4.82 -26.98
C LYS A 1113 22.14 -5.33 -28.30
N ILE A 1114 21.35 -5.24 -29.36
CA ILE A 1114 21.77 -5.39 -30.75
C ILE A 1114 22.40 -4.09 -31.21
N VAL A 1115 23.65 -4.18 -31.67
CA VAL A 1115 24.36 -3.06 -32.31
C VAL A 1115 24.37 -3.29 -33.82
N GLN A 1116 23.83 -2.34 -34.58
CA GLN A 1116 23.79 -2.39 -36.05
C GLN A 1116 25.11 -1.99 -36.67
#